data_AF-A0A1W1YDI3-F1
#
_entry.id   AF-A0A1W1YDI3-F1
#
_cell.length_a   1.000
_cell.length_b   1.000
_cell.length_c   1.000
_cell.angle_alpha   90.00
_cell.angle_beta   90.00
_cell.angle_gamma   90.00
#
_symmetry.space_group_name_H-M   'P 1'
#
loop_
_entity.id
_entity.type
_entity.pdbx_description
1 polymer ?
#
loop_
_entity_poly.entity_id
_entity_poly.type
_entity_poly.pdbx_seq_one_letter_code
_entity_poly.pdbx_strand_id
1 'polypeptide(L)'
;MDNLLVRQLNIELVLSGICALLVILSCVTKMPTFRRKVSMIMMDAFTFVLLMSDRFAYLYDGDPSSFGYIVVRVSNFLIFAMTLLVMLAFNIFLKDLYKNEGKLEKIPFRLELTKYFGGISLLLLIISQYTGFYYTFDESNCYHRASLFSLCYLFPMVIAVLQMSVIIQYRKRISSKLYLSIVLFTSVPTIASLLQIFLYGLSLVNITLVGLNVVLYVLAVSDLNDEIEKANLNEIDLLKQEQQNMHLLFVQTAEALVNAIDAKDKYTHGHSTRVAEYSQKIAQMAGMNDDECEEVYFAALLHDVGKIGVSDNIINKEGKLTEEEFKSIKDHTIIGKQILSGISRSPYLRIGANYHHERYDGRGYPEGLKGEDIPAVARIISVADAYDAMTSKRSYRDPIPQQRVREEIVKNLGTQFDPKYGKIMVHLIDLDSEFEMKEREEIRELAGRSELLCGKYRTSYSEGILITRYREDISFKSTMYKDHPDYRSIPSLIVFDSLDGRIHADDHKNEDMIYFEYCVLRLDGEYDCIGARKIQRKITEKETSVNEKWIDSNLKGLEHKITAVRRRDHMLVTIDNIFRTIEFIIALPDCSRYSYIALSGEHCSIENVAISRTDELVDEASIPRIAEEVSYINVPEGDIPNVQIDGWRSSISMPIPIKDHIHIDMNAMSLPTSRLIWHCPFISIYTSEDGSFGGEDFTEFALIRLDGESWESDDRCSNKLMVRETEEFENWNIWKKRNKAGVEVSVQIEKAGNEITVTTYDAGIEVRNVSSIEGTMPDKLFAAITGDQCAITNIRIR
;
A
#
# COMPACT_ATOMS: atom_id res chain seq x y z
N MET A 1 75.20 12.15 -15.39
CA MET A 1 74.52 10.91 -15.84
C MET A 1 74.20 10.00 -14.67
N ASP A 2 75.13 9.82 -13.73
CA ASP A 2 75.01 8.85 -12.62
C ASP A 2 73.76 9.03 -11.72
N ASN A 3 73.37 10.26 -11.41
CA ASN A 3 72.17 10.54 -10.61
C ASN A 3 70.85 10.22 -11.35
N LEU A 4 70.84 10.27 -12.69
CA LEU A 4 69.69 9.89 -13.51
C LEU A 4 69.57 8.36 -13.64
N LEU A 5 70.70 7.66 -13.78
CA LEU A 5 70.74 6.20 -13.86
C LEU A 5 70.27 5.54 -12.56
N VAL A 6 70.72 6.05 -11.40
CA VAL A 6 70.26 5.54 -10.09
C VAL A 6 68.76 5.71 -9.91
N ARG A 7 68.19 6.84 -10.36
CA ARG A 7 66.73 7.08 -10.32
C ARG A 7 65.99 6.13 -11.27
N GLN A 8 66.53 5.87 -12.45
CA GLN A 8 65.98 4.91 -13.40
C GLN A 8 65.91 3.50 -12.78
N LEU A 9 67.01 2.98 -12.24
CA LEU A 9 67.08 1.65 -11.64
C LEU A 9 66.10 1.48 -10.46
N ASN A 10 65.89 2.54 -9.67
CA ASN A 10 64.89 2.55 -8.61
C ASN A 10 63.45 2.48 -9.15
N ILE A 11 63.15 3.21 -10.23
CA ILE A 11 61.84 3.16 -10.91
C ILE A 11 61.60 1.76 -11.50
N GLU A 12 62.59 1.18 -12.16
CA GLU A 12 62.51 -0.18 -12.72
C GLU A 12 62.27 -1.23 -11.64
N LEU A 13 62.93 -1.12 -10.48
CA LEU A 13 62.69 -2.00 -9.34
C LEU A 13 61.24 -1.91 -8.86
N VAL A 14 60.72 -0.70 -8.66
CA VAL A 14 59.33 -0.51 -8.20
C VAL A 14 58.34 -1.07 -9.23
N LEU A 15 58.52 -0.75 -10.52
CA LEU A 15 57.65 -1.25 -11.58
C LEU A 15 57.72 -2.78 -11.72
N SER A 16 58.90 -3.39 -11.56
CA SER A 16 59.05 -4.85 -11.57
C SER A 16 58.27 -5.52 -10.41
N GLY A 17 58.26 -4.90 -9.22
CA GLY A 17 57.43 -5.34 -8.10
C GLY A 17 55.94 -5.26 -8.39
N ILE A 18 55.49 -4.16 -9.03
CA ILE A 18 54.10 -3.99 -9.47
C ILE A 18 53.73 -5.06 -10.50
N CYS A 19 54.56 -5.31 -11.52
CA CYS A 19 54.31 -6.34 -12.52
C CYS A 19 54.22 -7.74 -11.90
N ALA A 20 55.11 -8.08 -10.96
CA ALA A 20 55.04 -9.37 -10.27
C ALA A 20 53.72 -9.55 -9.51
N LEU A 21 53.24 -8.49 -8.84
CA LEU A 21 51.93 -8.49 -8.18
C LEU A 21 50.79 -8.62 -9.21
N LEU A 22 50.87 -7.91 -10.33
CA LEU A 22 49.86 -7.99 -11.40
C LEU A 22 49.79 -9.38 -12.02
N VAL A 23 50.90 -10.10 -12.22
CA VAL A 23 50.88 -11.50 -12.68
C VAL A 23 50.04 -12.35 -11.72
N ILE A 24 50.22 -12.19 -10.41
CA ILE A 24 49.46 -12.94 -9.39
C ILE A 24 47.97 -12.54 -9.44
N LEU A 25 47.68 -11.24 -9.50
CA LEU A 25 46.31 -10.73 -9.58
C LEU A 25 45.61 -11.22 -10.86
N SER A 26 46.25 -11.11 -12.02
CA SER A 26 45.78 -11.64 -13.32
C SER A 26 45.47 -13.13 -13.29
N CYS A 27 46.19 -13.93 -12.48
CA CYS A 27 45.88 -15.35 -12.29
C CYS A 27 44.57 -15.57 -11.52
N VAL A 28 44.23 -14.70 -10.57
CA VAL A 28 43.03 -14.82 -9.72
C VAL A 28 41.82 -14.13 -10.35
N THR A 29 42.02 -13.00 -11.03
CA THR A 29 40.94 -12.22 -11.65
C THR A 29 40.14 -13.08 -12.62
N LYS A 30 38.81 -13.02 -12.47
CA LYS A 30 37.87 -13.63 -13.42
C LYS A 30 37.77 -12.72 -14.63
N MET A 31 38.07 -13.27 -15.81
CA MET A 31 37.98 -12.56 -17.08
C MET A 31 36.92 -13.23 -17.97
N PRO A 32 36.26 -12.48 -18.87
CA PRO A 32 35.20 -13.01 -19.73
C PRO A 32 35.63 -14.22 -20.57
N THR A 33 36.90 -14.26 -21.00
CA THR A 33 37.44 -15.38 -21.78
C THR A 33 38.79 -15.85 -21.25
N PHE A 34 39.07 -17.13 -21.49
CA PHE A 34 40.37 -17.73 -21.18
C PHE A 34 41.51 -17.05 -21.98
N ARG A 35 41.26 -16.66 -23.24
CA ARG A 35 42.26 -16.01 -24.09
C ARG A 35 42.61 -14.61 -23.60
N ARG A 36 41.62 -13.83 -23.16
CA ARG A 36 41.81 -12.53 -22.50
C ARG A 36 42.71 -12.68 -21.27
N LYS A 37 42.35 -13.62 -20.40
CA LYS A 37 43.12 -13.93 -19.18
C LYS A 37 44.58 -14.28 -19.48
N VAL A 38 44.80 -15.22 -20.39
CA VAL A 38 46.15 -15.64 -20.77
C VAL A 38 46.93 -14.49 -21.40
N SER A 39 46.32 -13.68 -22.26
CA SER A 39 47.00 -12.54 -22.88
C SER A 39 47.48 -11.50 -21.86
N MET A 40 46.68 -11.21 -20.83
CA MET A 40 47.05 -10.28 -19.76
C MET A 40 48.16 -10.86 -18.89
N ILE A 41 48.05 -12.15 -18.49
CA ILE A 41 49.12 -12.85 -17.76
C ILE A 41 50.43 -12.84 -18.55
N MET A 42 50.39 -13.08 -19.86
CA MET A 42 51.57 -13.04 -20.73
C MET A 42 52.16 -11.63 -20.81
N MET A 43 51.33 -10.60 -20.97
CA MET A 43 51.80 -9.21 -20.98
C MET A 43 52.48 -8.82 -19.65
N ASP A 44 51.86 -9.15 -18.51
CA ASP A 44 52.42 -8.87 -17.18
C ASP A 44 53.72 -9.65 -16.93
N ALA A 45 53.78 -10.93 -17.33
CA ALA A 45 54.97 -11.76 -17.17
C ALA A 45 56.12 -11.30 -18.07
N PHE A 46 55.84 -10.96 -19.33
CA PHE A 46 56.87 -10.47 -20.24
C PHE A 46 57.37 -9.08 -19.86
N THR A 47 56.50 -8.18 -19.39
CA THR A 47 56.92 -6.86 -18.87
C THR A 47 57.75 -6.98 -17.59
N PHE A 48 57.44 -7.94 -16.72
CA PHE A 48 58.27 -8.25 -15.55
C PHE A 48 59.69 -8.70 -15.97
N VAL A 49 59.78 -9.69 -16.87
CA VAL A 49 61.09 -10.20 -17.36
C VAL A 49 61.85 -9.10 -18.11
N LEU A 50 61.15 -8.25 -18.87
CA LEU A 50 61.73 -7.10 -19.57
C LEU A 50 62.45 -6.16 -18.60
N LEU A 51 61.77 -5.67 -17.55
CA LEU A 51 62.38 -4.73 -16.60
C LEU A 51 63.51 -5.36 -15.78
N MET A 52 63.37 -6.62 -15.38
CA MET A 52 64.44 -7.32 -14.68
C MET A 52 65.68 -7.48 -15.55
N SER A 53 65.49 -7.81 -16.84
CA SER A 53 66.58 -7.94 -17.82
C SER A 53 67.22 -6.58 -18.08
N ASP A 54 66.42 -5.54 -18.25
CA ASP A 54 66.91 -4.17 -18.44
C ASP A 54 67.79 -3.70 -17.28
N ARG A 55 67.30 -3.90 -16.06
CA ARG A 55 68.05 -3.59 -14.84
C ARG A 55 69.35 -4.38 -14.74
N PHE A 56 69.33 -5.66 -15.06
CA PHE A 56 70.54 -6.50 -15.05
C PHE A 56 71.53 -6.12 -16.14
N ALA A 57 71.08 -5.65 -17.30
CA ALA A 57 71.96 -5.15 -18.35
C ALA A 57 72.78 -3.96 -17.85
N TYR A 58 72.17 -3.02 -17.10
CA TYR A 58 72.87 -1.86 -16.54
C TYR A 58 73.72 -2.17 -15.30
N LEU A 59 73.30 -3.10 -14.44
CA LEU A 59 74.03 -3.44 -13.20
C LEU A 59 75.34 -4.19 -13.45
N TYR A 60 75.40 -5.00 -14.52
CA TYR A 60 76.55 -5.84 -14.84
C TYR A 60 77.34 -5.32 -16.06
N ASP A 61 76.95 -4.16 -16.63
CA ASP A 61 77.70 -3.51 -17.72
C ASP A 61 79.13 -3.20 -17.26
N GLY A 62 80.12 -3.67 -18.01
CA GLY A 62 81.53 -3.51 -17.63
C GLY A 62 82.06 -4.49 -16.58
N ASP A 63 81.27 -5.47 -16.11
CA ASP A 63 81.75 -6.53 -15.20
C ASP A 63 82.51 -7.62 -16.00
N PRO A 64 83.82 -7.82 -15.78
CA PRO A 64 84.62 -8.81 -16.50
C PRO A 64 84.48 -10.23 -15.92
N SER A 65 83.69 -10.43 -14.87
CA SER A 65 83.46 -11.76 -14.29
C SER A 65 82.77 -12.71 -15.28
N SER A 66 83.02 -14.02 -15.17
CA SER A 66 82.33 -15.02 -16.02
C SER A 66 80.81 -14.96 -15.88
N PHE A 67 80.33 -14.52 -14.71
CA PHE A 67 78.91 -14.30 -14.46
C PHE A 67 78.38 -13.04 -15.17
N GLY A 68 79.07 -11.90 -15.03
CA GLY A 68 78.76 -10.65 -15.72
C GLY A 68 78.73 -10.79 -17.24
N TYR A 69 79.69 -11.55 -17.80
CA TYR A 69 79.74 -11.87 -19.23
C TYR A 69 78.44 -12.52 -19.75
N ILE A 70 77.89 -13.49 -19.01
CA ILE A 70 76.66 -14.21 -19.38
C ILE A 70 75.45 -13.31 -19.17
N VAL A 71 75.36 -12.66 -18.00
CA VAL A 71 74.19 -11.86 -17.58
C VAL A 71 73.96 -10.71 -18.55
N VAL A 72 75.00 -9.97 -18.96
CA VAL A 72 74.86 -8.82 -19.87
C VAL A 72 74.33 -9.25 -21.24
N ARG A 73 74.79 -10.38 -21.80
CA ARG A 73 74.34 -10.88 -23.12
C ARG A 73 72.91 -11.40 -23.07
N VAL A 74 72.59 -12.22 -22.06
CA VAL A 74 71.23 -12.76 -21.88
C VAL A 74 70.24 -11.63 -21.62
N SER A 75 70.61 -10.67 -20.76
CA SER A 75 69.78 -9.50 -20.45
C SER A 75 69.49 -8.66 -21.69
N ASN A 76 70.50 -8.30 -22.48
CA ASN A 76 70.31 -7.53 -23.71
C ASN A 76 69.47 -8.27 -24.76
N PHE A 77 69.65 -9.59 -24.91
CA PHE A 77 68.78 -10.41 -25.76
C PHE A 77 67.32 -10.37 -25.28
N LEU A 78 67.11 -10.56 -23.98
CA LEU A 78 65.78 -10.58 -23.37
C LEU A 78 65.07 -9.22 -23.47
N ILE A 79 65.77 -8.09 -23.41
CA ILE A 79 65.16 -6.76 -23.58
C ILE A 79 64.43 -6.65 -24.92
N PHE A 80 65.11 -6.99 -26.03
CA PHE A 80 64.49 -6.92 -27.35
C PHE A 80 63.45 -8.03 -27.56
N ALA A 81 63.72 -9.24 -27.07
CA ALA A 81 62.79 -10.36 -27.21
C ALA A 81 61.49 -10.13 -26.44
N MET A 82 61.56 -9.69 -25.18
CA MET A 82 60.38 -9.45 -24.34
C MET A 82 59.56 -8.26 -24.85
N THR A 83 60.19 -7.19 -25.35
CA THR A 83 59.46 -6.08 -25.99
C THR A 83 58.58 -6.58 -27.13
N LEU A 84 59.11 -7.44 -28.01
CA LEU A 84 58.35 -8.07 -29.10
C LEU A 84 57.24 -8.99 -28.58
N LEU A 85 57.53 -9.81 -27.57
CA LEU A 85 56.56 -10.74 -26.99
C LEU A 85 55.41 -10.02 -26.29
N VAL A 86 55.65 -8.88 -25.63
CA VAL A 86 54.60 -8.01 -25.07
C VAL A 86 53.68 -7.50 -26.19
N MET A 87 54.23 -7.01 -27.30
CA MET A 87 53.41 -6.54 -28.43
C MET A 87 52.58 -7.65 -29.07
N LEU A 88 53.12 -8.88 -29.13
CA LEU A 88 52.41 -10.05 -29.64
C LEU A 88 51.33 -10.53 -28.64
N ALA A 89 51.59 -10.50 -27.34
CA ALA A 89 50.60 -10.80 -26.31
C ALA A 89 49.45 -9.77 -26.34
N PHE A 90 49.78 -8.48 -26.49
CA PHE A 90 48.79 -7.42 -26.71
C PHE A 90 47.99 -7.62 -28.01
N ASN A 91 48.60 -8.14 -29.07
CA ASN A 91 47.86 -8.52 -30.27
C ASN A 91 46.82 -9.63 -30.02
N ILE A 92 47.12 -10.59 -29.12
CA ILE A 92 46.15 -11.61 -28.71
C ILE A 92 45.02 -10.96 -27.91
N PHE A 93 45.34 -10.04 -27.00
CA PHE A 93 44.37 -9.26 -26.24
C PHE A 93 43.42 -8.47 -27.16
N LEU A 94 43.95 -7.78 -28.17
CA LEU A 94 43.15 -7.02 -29.15
C LEU A 94 42.24 -7.92 -29.99
N LYS A 95 42.72 -9.10 -30.40
CA LYS A 95 41.91 -10.06 -31.17
C LYS A 95 40.73 -10.56 -30.37
N ASP A 96 40.96 -10.89 -29.10
CA ASP A 96 39.90 -11.35 -28.20
C ASP A 96 38.90 -10.23 -27.91
N LEU A 97 39.41 -9.03 -27.61
CA LEU A 97 38.62 -7.81 -27.39
C LEU A 97 37.60 -7.57 -28.50
N TYR A 98 38.09 -7.44 -29.73
CA TYR A 98 37.22 -7.09 -30.85
C TYR A 98 36.30 -8.23 -31.27
N LYS A 99 36.68 -9.48 -31.00
CA LYS A 99 35.84 -10.63 -31.29
C LYS A 99 34.68 -10.74 -30.30
N ASN A 100 34.95 -10.65 -29.00
CA ASN A 100 33.94 -10.92 -27.96
C ASN A 100 33.19 -9.66 -27.55
N GLU A 101 33.88 -8.60 -27.11
CA GLU A 101 33.24 -7.33 -26.71
C GLU A 101 32.83 -6.52 -27.95
N GLY A 102 33.72 -6.41 -28.95
CA GLY A 102 33.45 -5.69 -30.19
C GLY A 102 32.54 -6.41 -31.19
N LYS A 103 32.15 -7.66 -30.90
CA LYS A 103 31.28 -8.54 -31.72
C LYS A 103 31.65 -8.54 -33.22
N LEU A 104 32.95 -8.59 -33.54
CA LEU A 104 33.40 -8.74 -34.93
C LEU A 104 33.35 -10.22 -35.34
N GLU A 105 32.63 -10.51 -36.42
CA GLU A 105 32.55 -11.85 -37.00
C GLU A 105 33.91 -12.35 -37.53
N LYS A 106 34.71 -11.45 -38.11
CA LYS A 106 36.04 -11.76 -38.65
C LYS A 106 37.09 -10.80 -38.11
N ILE A 107 38.21 -11.36 -37.66
CA ILE A 107 39.35 -10.59 -37.18
C ILE A 107 40.03 -9.88 -38.38
N PRO A 108 40.35 -8.59 -38.26
CA PRO A 108 41.03 -7.86 -39.33
C PRO A 108 42.36 -8.50 -39.72
N PHE A 109 42.61 -8.68 -41.02
CA PHE A 109 43.85 -9.25 -41.55
C PHE A 109 45.11 -8.51 -41.07
N ARG A 110 44.99 -7.20 -40.81
CA ARG A 110 46.06 -6.35 -40.25
C ARG A 110 46.61 -6.88 -38.92
N LEU A 111 45.78 -7.48 -38.05
CA LEU A 111 46.23 -8.12 -36.80
C LEU A 111 46.81 -9.52 -37.02
N GLU A 112 46.58 -10.15 -38.17
CA GLU A 112 47.29 -11.40 -38.54
C GLU A 112 48.70 -11.09 -39.06
N LEU A 113 48.87 -10.00 -39.81
CA LEU A 113 50.17 -9.55 -40.31
C LEU A 113 51.20 -9.32 -39.18
N THR A 114 50.76 -8.84 -38.01
CA THR A 114 51.65 -8.58 -36.86
C THR A 114 52.38 -9.83 -36.39
N LYS A 115 51.80 -11.04 -36.52
CA LYS A 115 52.48 -12.29 -36.17
C LYS A 115 53.70 -12.55 -37.06
N TYR A 116 53.56 -12.33 -38.37
CA TYR A 116 54.65 -12.54 -39.32
C TYR A 116 55.78 -11.54 -39.10
N PHE A 117 55.45 -10.25 -38.91
CA PHE A 117 56.47 -9.24 -38.60
C PHE A 117 57.15 -9.51 -37.25
N GLY A 118 56.42 -9.98 -36.24
CA GLY A 118 57.01 -10.39 -34.96
C GLY A 118 57.95 -11.58 -35.10
N GLY A 119 57.57 -12.59 -35.88
CA GLY A 119 58.42 -13.75 -36.16
C GLY A 119 59.71 -13.38 -36.92
N ILE A 120 59.62 -12.53 -37.94
CA ILE A 120 60.79 -12.01 -38.66
C ILE A 120 61.71 -11.23 -37.71
N SER A 121 61.14 -10.41 -36.83
CA SER A 121 61.91 -9.62 -35.85
C SER A 121 62.68 -10.50 -34.88
N LEU A 122 62.04 -11.56 -34.36
CA LEU A 122 62.69 -12.53 -33.48
C LEU A 122 63.81 -13.31 -34.20
N LEU A 123 63.59 -13.70 -35.46
CA LEU A 123 64.61 -14.36 -36.27
C LEU A 123 65.84 -13.47 -36.48
N LEU A 124 65.63 -12.19 -36.82
CA LEU A 124 66.72 -11.23 -37.00
C LEU A 124 67.46 -10.96 -35.68
N LEU A 125 66.76 -10.92 -34.54
CA LEU A 125 67.37 -10.79 -33.22
C LEU A 125 68.28 -11.99 -32.90
N ILE A 126 67.87 -13.21 -33.25
CA ILE A 126 68.68 -14.42 -33.09
C ILE A 126 69.90 -14.38 -34.00
N ILE A 127 69.74 -14.01 -35.28
CA ILE A 127 70.85 -13.88 -36.23
C ILE A 127 71.86 -12.85 -35.72
N SER A 128 71.37 -11.73 -35.16
CA SER A 128 72.22 -10.68 -34.59
C SER A 128 73.15 -11.17 -33.48
N GLN A 129 72.83 -12.25 -32.76
CA GLN A 129 73.72 -12.79 -31.72
C GLN A 129 75.03 -13.33 -32.29
N TYR A 130 75.02 -13.77 -33.55
CA TYR A 130 76.17 -14.35 -34.22
C TYR A 130 76.86 -13.35 -35.17
N THR A 131 76.10 -12.39 -35.71
CA THR A 131 76.60 -11.44 -36.70
C THR A 131 76.94 -10.06 -36.15
N GLY A 132 76.48 -9.73 -34.94
CA GLY A 132 76.64 -8.39 -34.36
C GLY A 132 75.84 -7.30 -35.08
N PHE A 133 74.74 -7.64 -35.76
CA PHE A 133 73.95 -6.69 -36.56
C PHE A 133 73.29 -5.58 -35.74
N TYR A 134 72.75 -5.89 -34.55
CA TYR A 134 72.07 -4.92 -33.70
C TYR A 134 73.00 -4.31 -32.66
N TYR A 135 73.80 -5.13 -31.98
CA TYR A 135 74.71 -4.67 -30.94
C TYR A 135 75.94 -5.58 -30.84
N THR A 136 76.99 -5.05 -30.25
CA THR A 136 78.27 -5.72 -30.00
C THR A 136 78.75 -5.41 -28.59
N PHE A 137 79.67 -6.22 -28.06
CA PHE A 137 80.32 -5.97 -26.76
C PHE A 137 81.82 -5.82 -26.96
N ASP A 138 82.45 -4.90 -26.24
CA ASP A 138 83.90 -4.74 -26.26
C ASP A 138 84.61 -5.72 -25.30
N GLU A 139 85.95 -5.65 -25.27
CA GLU A 139 86.80 -6.49 -24.43
C GLU A 139 86.57 -6.26 -22.92
N SER A 140 86.00 -5.11 -22.54
CA SER A 140 85.64 -4.78 -21.16
C SER A 140 84.19 -5.17 -20.82
N ASN A 141 83.51 -5.90 -21.71
CA ASN A 141 82.12 -6.32 -21.54
C ASN A 141 81.11 -5.15 -21.52
N CYS A 142 81.45 -4.02 -22.16
CA CYS A 142 80.55 -2.89 -22.30
C CYS A 142 79.70 -3.02 -23.56
N TYR A 143 78.42 -2.65 -23.46
CA TYR A 143 77.47 -2.66 -24.58
C TYR A 143 77.73 -1.52 -25.60
N HIS A 144 77.73 -1.86 -26.90
CA HIS A 144 77.84 -0.90 -28.00
C HIS A 144 76.77 -1.16 -29.08
N ARG A 145 76.19 -0.07 -29.63
CA ARG A 145 75.22 -0.14 -30.75
C ARG A 145 75.96 -0.42 -32.07
N ALA A 146 75.49 -1.39 -32.85
CA ALA A 146 76.05 -1.70 -34.16
C ALA A 146 75.44 -0.83 -35.29
N SER A 147 76.01 -0.88 -36.50
CA SER A 147 75.62 -0.03 -37.63
C SER A 147 74.18 -0.24 -38.11
N LEU A 148 73.59 -1.42 -37.90
CA LEU A 148 72.20 -1.74 -38.27
C LEU A 148 71.24 -1.76 -37.07
N PHE A 149 71.60 -1.13 -35.95
CA PHE A 149 70.78 -1.07 -34.74
C PHE A 149 69.37 -0.52 -34.98
N SER A 150 69.20 0.46 -35.88
CA SER A 150 67.88 1.05 -36.18
C SER A 150 66.86 0.03 -36.72
N LEU A 151 67.32 -1.05 -37.35
CA LEU A 151 66.48 -2.10 -37.90
C LEU A 151 65.71 -2.86 -36.80
N CYS A 152 66.21 -2.90 -35.56
CA CYS A 152 65.53 -3.55 -34.45
C CYS A 152 64.25 -2.82 -34.00
N TYR A 153 64.13 -1.51 -34.25
CA TYR A 153 62.93 -0.71 -33.95
C TYR A 153 61.93 -0.65 -35.11
N LEU A 154 62.38 -0.89 -36.35
CA LEU A 154 61.55 -0.77 -37.55
C LEU A 154 60.33 -1.71 -37.51
N PHE A 155 60.54 -3.00 -37.28
CA PHE A 155 59.46 -3.98 -37.30
C PHE A 155 58.50 -3.86 -36.09
N PRO A 156 58.95 -3.63 -34.85
CA PRO A 156 58.06 -3.23 -33.75
C PRO A 156 57.20 -2.02 -34.11
N MET A 157 57.77 -0.98 -34.74
CA MET A 157 57.02 0.20 -35.16
C MET A 157 55.93 -0.15 -36.19
N VAL A 158 56.24 -1.03 -37.16
CA VAL A 158 55.24 -1.55 -38.11
C VAL A 158 54.12 -2.31 -37.38
N ILE A 159 54.44 -3.13 -36.38
CA ILE A 159 53.43 -3.84 -35.57
C ILE A 159 52.53 -2.84 -34.83
N ALA A 160 53.11 -1.82 -34.18
CA ALA A 160 52.35 -0.77 -33.49
C ALA A 160 51.43 0.00 -34.45
N VAL A 161 51.90 0.36 -35.65
CA VAL A 161 51.08 1.04 -36.66
C VAL A 161 49.93 0.16 -37.13
N LEU A 162 50.17 -1.14 -37.38
CA LEU A 162 49.12 -2.08 -37.75
C LEU A 162 48.06 -2.21 -36.65
N GLN A 163 48.49 -2.34 -35.38
CA GLN A 163 47.59 -2.37 -34.22
C GLN A 163 46.78 -1.07 -34.10
N MET A 164 47.44 0.08 -34.13
CA MET A 164 46.82 1.40 -34.02
C MET A 164 45.80 1.65 -35.12
N SER A 165 46.10 1.21 -36.35
CA SER A 165 45.20 1.34 -37.50
C SER A 165 43.88 0.56 -37.34
N VAL A 166 43.89 -0.54 -36.57
CA VAL A 166 42.70 -1.32 -36.22
C VAL A 166 41.98 -0.66 -35.05
N ILE A 167 42.72 -0.21 -34.03
CA ILE A 167 42.17 0.48 -32.86
C ILE A 167 41.35 1.70 -33.27
N ILE A 168 41.90 2.54 -34.16
CA ILE A 168 41.21 3.73 -34.68
C ILE A 168 39.97 3.35 -35.50
N GLN A 169 40.07 2.33 -36.37
CA GLN A 169 38.95 1.92 -37.23
C GLN A 169 37.73 1.47 -36.41
N TYR A 170 37.96 0.74 -35.33
CA TYR A 170 36.89 0.13 -34.53
C TYR A 170 36.64 0.84 -33.19
N ARG A 171 37.01 2.13 -33.08
CA ARG A 171 36.90 2.91 -31.83
C ARG A 171 35.52 2.88 -31.18
N LYS A 172 34.44 2.84 -31.97
CA LYS A 172 33.05 2.88 -31.48
C LYS A 172 32.56 1.55 -30.89
N ARG A 173 33.35 0.48 -30.99
CA ARG A 173 32.95 -0.88 -30.60
C ARG A 173 33.45 -1.31 -29.22
N ILE A 174 34.17 -0.45 -28.52
CA ILE A 174 34.73 -0.71 -27.19
C ILE A 174 34.47 0.50 -26.29
N SER A 175 34.51 0.30 -24.98
CA SER A 175 34.27 1.38 -24.00
C SER A 175 35.29 2.51 -24.15
N SER A 176 34.89 3.75 -23.80
CA SER A 176 35.77 4.92 -23.90
C SER A 176 37.01 4.81 -23.01
N LYS A 177 36.87 4.21 -21.83
CA LYS A 177 37.98 3.95 -20.88
C LYS A 177 38.99 2.97 -21.48
N LEU A 178 38.50 1.85 -22.01
CA LEU A 178 39.34 0.83 -22.62
C LEU A 178 39.99 1.32 -23.93
N TYR A 179 39.25 2.05 -24.77
CA TYR A 179 39.80 2.69 -25.98
C TYR A 179 40.98 3.61 -25.66
N LEU A 180 40.83 4.50 -24.66
CA LEU A 180 41.88 5.40 -24.24
C LEU A 180 43.13 4.62 -23.78
N SER A 181 42.94 3.59 -22.94
CA SER A 181 44.04 2.78 -22.41
C SER A 181 44.85 2.08 -23.52
N ILE A 182 44.16 1.53 -24.53
CA ILE A 182 44.75 0.79 -25.65
C ILE A 182 45.47 1.74 -26.62
N VAL A 183 44.91 2.94 -26.85
CA VAL A 183 45.56 4.00 -27.63
C VAL A 183 46.84 4.46 -26.95
N LEU A 184 46.79 4.71 -25.64
CA LEU A 184 47.98 5.10 -24.88
C LEU A 184 49.04 4.00 -24.92
N PHE A 185 48.65 2.75 -24.64
CA PHE A 185 49.52 1.58 -24.68
C PHE A 185 50.27 1.43 -26.01
N THR A 186 49.62 1.75 -27.13
CA THR A 186 50.24 1.63 -28.46
C THR A 186 51.07 2.86 -28.83
N SER A 187 50.58 4.07 -28.53
CA SER A 187 51.17 5.32 -29.03
C SER A 187 52.37 5.81 -28.23
N VAL A 188 52.32 5.78 -26.89
CA VAL A 188 53.39 6.36 -26.06
C VAL A 188 54.69 5.57 -26.13
N PRO A 189 54.72 4.22 -26.10
CA PRO A 189 55.97 3.47 -26.26
C PRO A 189 56.55 3.63 -27.68
N THR A 190 55.69 3.82 -28.69
CA THR A 190 56.11 4.13 -30.06
C THR A 190 56.78 5.50 -30.14
N ILE A 191 56.22 6.53 -29.49
CA ILE A 191 56.85 7.86 -29.41
C ILE A 191 58.16 7.80 -28.60
N ALA A 192 58.16 7.06 -27.49
CA ALA A 192 59.36 6.82 -26.69
C ALA A 192 60.46 6.15 -27.51
N SER A 193 60.11 5.23 -28.41
CA SER A 193 61.09 4.56 -29.28
C SER A 193 61.79 5.52 -30.25
N LEU A 194 61.07 6.52 -30.76
CA LEU A 194 61.65 7.58 -31.60
C LEU A 194 62.60 8.47 -30.81
N LEU A 195 62.24 8.84 -29.58
CA LEU A 195 63.07 9.66 -28.70
C LEU A 195 64.32 8.91 -28.21
N GLN A 196 64.20 7.61 -27.93
CA GLN A 196 65.28 6.75 -27.43
C GLN A 196 66.43 6.54 -28.44
N ILE A 197 66.18 6.77 -29.73
CA ILE A 197 67.24 6.80 -30.75
C ILE A 197 68.25 7.91 -30.42
N PHE A 198 67.77 9.08 -29.99
CA PHE A 198 68.58 10.27 -29.70
C PHE A 198 69.05 10.35 -28.24
N LEU A 199 68.30 9.78 -27.30
CA LEU A 199 68.61 9.81 -25.86
C LEU A 199 69.36 8.53 -25.43
N TYR A 200 70.67 8.50 -25.65
CA TYR A 200 71.52 7.37 -25.27
C TYR A 200 71.59 7.19 -23.73
N GLY A 201 71.44 5.96 -23.26
CA GLY A 201 71.60 5.59 -21.85
C GLY A 201 70.32 5.57 -21.00
N LEU A 202 69.17 5.99 -21.53
CA LEU A 202 67.87 5.90 -20.83
C LEU A 202 66.97 4.81 -21.43
N SER A 203 66.28 4.06 -20.56
CA SER A 203 65.33 3.02 -20.97
C SER A 203 63.88 3.52 -21.08
N LEU A 204 63.66 4.48 -21.97
CA LEU A 204 62.36 5.17 -22.09
C LEU A 204 61.25 4.25 -22.59
N VAL A 205 61.54 3.37 -23.56
CA VAL A 205 60.58 2.43 -24.14
C VAL A 205 60.11 1.40 -23.11
N ASN A 206 61.02 0.82 -22.32
CA ASN A 206 60.66 -0.24 -21.38
C ASN A 206 59.83 0.32 -20.22
N ILE A 207 60.23 1.47 -19.66
CA ILE A 207 59.50 2.14 -18.56
C ILE A 207 58.10 2.55 -19.03
N THR A 208 57.97 3.14 -20.22
CA THR A 208 56.65 3.55 -20.75
C THR A 208 55.76 2.36 -21.12
N LEU A 209 56.33 1.29 -21.69
CA LEU A 209 55.60 0.06 -22.02
C LEU A 209 55.04 -0.60 -20.76
N VAL A 210 55.84 -0.73 -19.70
CA VAL A 210 55.38 -1.30 -18.44
C VAL A 210 54.37 -0.40 -17.74
N GLY A 211 54.65 0.90 -17.63
CA GLY A 211 53.72 1.85 -17.01
C GLY A 211 52.35 1.80 -17.67
N LEU A 212 52.29 1.69 -19.00
CA LEU A 212 51.03 1.57 -19.72
C LEU A 212 50.39 0.20 -19.66
N ASN A 213 51.18 -0.87 -19.50
CA ASN A 213 50.63 -2.20 -19.22
C ASN A 213 49.83 -2.20 -17.92
N VAL A 214 50.35 -1.56 -16.86
CA VAL A 214 49.65 -1.38 -15.58
C VAL A 214 48.36 -0.59 -15.78
N VAL A 215 48.40 0.52 -16.52
CA VAL A 215 47.21 1.35 -16.80
C VAL A 215 46.16 0.57 -17.58
N LEU A 216 46.58 -0.20 -18.59
CA LEU A 216 45.68 -1.06 -19.37
C LEU A 216 45.01 -2.12 -18.49
N TYR A 217 45.77 -2.77 -17.59
CA TYR A 217 45.22 -3.74 -16.64
C TYR A 217 44.14 -3.11 -15.76
N VAL A 218 44.45 -1.99 -15.10
CA VAL A 218 43.54 -1.30 -14.17
C VAL A 218 42.26 -0.86 -14.88
N LEU A 219 42.38 -0.27 -16.06
CA LEU A 219 41.21 0.21 -16.81
C LEU A 219 40.38 -0.93 -17.39
N ALA A 220 41.00 -2.05 -17.79
CA ALA A 220 40.29 -3.24 -18.24
C ALA A 220 39.48 -3.90 -17.11
N VAL A 221 40.04 -3.96 -15.90
CA VAL A 221 39.33 -4.50 -14.73
C VAL A 221 38.21 -3.56 -14.27
N SER A 222 38.43 -2.24 -14.28
CA SER A 222 37.38 -1.27 -13.95
C SER A 222 36.20 -1.35 -14.92
N ASP A 223 36.45 -1.49 -16.22
CA ASP A 223 35.39 -1.61 -17.23
C ASP A 223 34.56 -2.89 -17.02
N LEU A 224 35.22 -4.00 -16.70
CA LEU A 224 34.55 -5.26 -16.37
C LEU A 224 33.66 -5.13 -15.13
N ASN A 225 34.11 -4.43 -14.08
CA ASN A 225 33.32 -4.20 -12.88
C ASN A 225 32.07 -3.35 -13.19
N ASP A 226 32.21 -2.29 -13.98
CA ASP A 226 31.08 -1.44 -14.39
C ASP A 226 30.03 -2.24 -15.20
N GLU A 227 30.45 -3.20 -16.04
CA GLU A 227 29.54 -4.08 -16.77
C GLU A 227 28.81 -5.06 -15.85
N ILE A 228 29.50 -5.65 -14.87
CA ILE A 228 28.90 -6.58 -13.89
C ILE A 228 27.86 -5.85 -13.02
N GLU A 229 28.17 -4.64 -12.56
CA GLU A 229 27.24 -3.85 -11.76
C GLU A 229 25.95 -3.55 -12.54
N LYS A 230 26.06 -3.15 -13.81
CA LYS A 230 24.89 -2.95 -14.68
C LYS A 230 24.10 -4.24 -14.90
N ALA A 231 24.77 -5.37 -15.08
CA ALA A 231 24.10 -6.66 -15.24
C ALA A 231 23.33 -7.05 -13.96
N ASN A 232 23.93 -6.86 -12.79
CA ASN A 232 23.28 -7.14 -11.50
C ASN A 232 22.08 -6.22 -11.26
N LEU A 233 22.18 -4.93 -11.58
CA LEU A 233 21.05 -3.99 -11.45
C LEU A 233 19.88 -4.41 -12.36
N ASN A 234 20.17 -4.76 -13.62
CA ASN A 234 19.14 -5.26 -14.54
C ASN A 234 18.51 -6.58 -14.06
N GLU A 235 19.29 -7.48 -13.45
CA GLU A 235 18.79 -8.73 -12.87
C GLU A 235 17.87 -8.46 -11.67
N ILE A 236 18.25 -7.54 -10.78
CA ILE A 236 17.41 -7.12 -9.65
C ILE A 236 16.09 -6.52 -10.14
N ASP A 237 16.13 -5.65 -11.15
CA ASP A 237 14.93 -5.04 -11.71
C ASP A 237 14.02 -6.09 -12.38
N LEU A 238 14.60 -7.06 -13.09
CA LEU A 238 13.84 -8.17 -13.69
C LEU A 238 13.16 -9.02 -12.60
N LEU A 239 13.87 -9.37 -11.53
CA LEU A 239 13.31 -10.16 -10.43
C LEU A 239 12.17 -9.42 -9.72
N LYS A 240 12.28 -8.09 -9.54
CA LYS A 240 11.19 -7.26 -8.99
C LYS A 240 9.97 -7.27 -9.90
N GLN A 241 10.17 -7.15 -11.22
CA GLN A 241 9.07 -7.22 -12.19
C GLN A 241 8.41 -8.60 -12.19
N GLU A 242 9.20 -9.68 -12.14
CA GLU A 242 8.65 -11.04 -12.02
C GLU A 242 7.85 -11.22 -10.72
N GLN A 243 8.34 -10.70 -9.59
CA GLN A 243 7.61 -10.74 -8.32
C GLN A 243 6.26 -9.99 -8.40
N GLN A 244 6.26 -8.79 -8.98
CA GLN A 244 5.04 -8.00 -9.18
C GLN A 244 4.04 -8.71 -10.11
N ASN A 245 4.52 -9.30 -11.21
CA ASN A 245 3.68 -10.07 -12.14
C ASN A 245 3.08 -11.32 -11.48
N MET A 246 3.86 -12.02 -10.65
CA MET A 246 3.38 -13.18 -9.90
C MET A 246 2.30 -12.79 -8.88
N HIS A 247 2.49 -11.67 -8.18
CA HIS A 247 1.50 -11.14 -7.26
C HIS A 247 0.22 -10.75 -8.00
N LEU A 248 0.31 -9.99 -9.09
CA LEU A 248 -0.86 -9.61 -9.91
C LEU A 248 -1.61 -10.83 -10.43
N LEU A 249 -0.90 -11.86 -10.91
CA LEU A 249 -1.52 -13.10 -11.38
C LEU A 249 -2.26 -13.83 -10.24
N PHE A 250 -1.72 -13.81 -9.02
CA PHE A 250 -2.38 -14.37 -7.84
C PHE A 250 -3.69 -13.63 -7.53
N VAL A 251 -3.66 -12.29 -7.48
CA VAL A 251 -4.87 -11.46 -7.26
C VAL A 251 -5.95 -11.78 -8.31
N GLN A 252 -5.59 -11.71 -9.59
CA GLN A 252 -6.53 -11.98 -10.69
C GLN A 252 -7.10 -13.39 -10.66
N THR A 253 -6.30 -14.37 -10.23
CA THR A 253 -6.77 -15.77 -10.11
C THR A 253 -7.73 -15.92 -8.92
N ALA A 254 -7.43 -15.28 -7.79
CA ALA A 254 -8.32 -15.28 -6.62
C ALA A 254 -9.67 -14.62 -6.96
N GLU A 255 -9.66 -13.45 -7.61
CA GLU A 255 -10.87 -12.77 -8.09
C GLU A 255 -11.66 -13.61 -9.09
N ALA A 256 -10.98 -14.29 -10.02
CA ALA A 256 -11.64 -15.18 -10.97
C ALA A 256 -12.34 -16.36 -10.28
N LEU A 257 -11.77 -16.91 -9.21
CA LEU A 257 -12.39 -17.95 -8.40
C LEU A 257 -13.62 -17.41 -7.65
N VAL A 258 -13.53 -16.21 -7.08
CA VAL A 258 -14.67 -15.54 -6.42
C VAL A 258 -15.81 -15.33 -7.40
N ASN A 259 -15.52 -14.79 -8.58
CA ASN A 259 -16.53 -14.57 -9.63
C ASN A 259 -17.19 -15.88 -10.07
N ALA A 260 -16.45 -17.00 -10.06
CA ALA A 260 -17.02 -18.31 -10.37
C ALA A 260 -17.95 -18.84 -9.26
N ILE A 261 -17.65 -18.56 -7.99
CA ILE A 261 -18.53 -18.88 -6.85
C ILE A 261 -19.82 -18.04 -6.94
N ASP A 262 -19.67 -16.73 -7.14
CA ASP A 262 -20.78 -15.78 -7.26
C ASP A 262 -21.71 -16.11 -8.42
N ALA A 263 -21.17 -16.61 -9.55
CA ALA A 263 -22.00 -17.06 -10.68
C ALA A 263 -22.89 -18.27 -10.33
N LYS A 264 -22.53 -19.04 -9.30
CA LYS A 264 -23.26 -20.23 -8.84
C LYS A 264 -24.29 -19.91 -7.75
N ASP A 265 -23.96 -18.98 -6.86
CA ASP A 265 -24.81 -18.53 -5.75
C ASP A 265 -25.38 -17.13 -6.05
N LYS A 266 -26.64 -17.10 -6.50
CA LYS A 266 -27.32 -15.88 -6.94
C LYS A 266 -27.50 -14.83 -5.82
N TYR A 267 -27.30 -15.22 -4.56
CA TYR A 267 -27.59 -14.38 -3.40
C TYR A 267 -26.34 -13.85 -2.69
N THR A 268 -25.13 -14.25 -3.13
CA THR A 268 -23.87 -13.84 -2.50
C THR A 268 -23.01 -12.95 -3.40
N HIS A 269 -23.58 -12.28 -4.40
CA HIS A 269 -22.78 -11.45 -5.30
C HIS A 269 -22.06 -10.32 -4.55
N GLY A 270 -20.73 -10.29 -4.63
CA GLY A 270 -19.88 -9.35 -3.90
C GLY A 270 -19.75 -9.61 -2.39
N HIS A 271 -20.37 -10.66 -1.85
CA HIS A 271 -20.30 -11.05 -0.44
C HIS A 271 -18.85 -11.30 -0.01
N SER A 272 -18.14 -12.16 -0.76
CA SER A 272 -16.77 -12.55 -0.43
C SER A 272 -15.83 -11.34 -0.37
N THR A 273 -16.02 -10.37 -1.26
CA THR A 273 -15.26 -9.12 -1.28
C THR A 273 -15.55 -8.27 -0.04
N ARG A 274 -16.83 -8.08 0.33
CA ARG A 274 -17.20 -7.32 1.54
C ARG A 274 -16.67 -7.98 2.81
N VAL A 275 -16.80 -9.29 2.93
CA VAL A 275 -16.25 -10.06 4.06
C VAL A 275 -14.73 -9.89 4.12
N ALA A 276 -14.02 -9.88 2.99
CA ALA A 276 -12.59 -9.63 2.94
C ALA A 276 -12.21 -8.21 3.39
N GLU A 277 -12.95 -7.19 2.94
CA GLU A 277 -12.75 -5.80 3.37
C GLU A 277 -12.99 -5.61 4.87
N TYR A 278 -14.09 -6.17 5.40
CA TYR A 278 -14.37 -6.12 6.84
C TYR A 278 -13.31 -6.87 7.65
N SER A 279 -12.89 -8.04 7.19
CA SER A 279 -11.85 -8.84 7.84
C SER A 279 -10.51 -8.11 7.89
N GLN A 280 -10.13 -7.44 6.80
CA GLN A 280 -8.92 -6.62 6.74
C GLN A 280 -8.98 -5.45 7.71
N LYS A 281 -10.11 -4.72 7.77
CA LYS A 281 -10.32 -3.63 8.74
C LYS A 281 -10.22 -4.11 10.18
N ILE A 282 -10.81 -5.26 10.50
CA ILE A 282 -10.69 -5.87 11.83
C ILE A 282 -9.22 -6.23 12.14
N ALA A 283 -8.49 -6.81 11.19
CA ALA A 283 -7.08 -7.18 11.35
C ALA A 283 -6.18 -5.96 11.61
N GLN A 284 -6.37 -4.89 10.84
CA GLN A 284 -5.66 -3.62 11.01
C GLN A 284 -5.89 -3.04 12.41
N MET A 285 -7.16 -2.96 12.84
CA MET A 285 -7.52 -2.47 14.16
C MET A 285 -7.06 -3.39 15.30
N ALA A 286 -6.81 -4.67 15.01
CA ALA A 286 -6.26 -5.62 15.97
C ALA A 286 -4.73 -5.51 16.13
N GLY A 287 -4.06 -4.61 15.38
CA GLY A 287 -2.62 -4.37 15.44
C GLY A 287 -1.78 -5.31 14.56
N MET A 288 -2.39 -6.00 13.59
CA MET A 288 -1.67 -6.87 12.65
C MET A 288 -0.88 -6.04 11.63
N ASN A 289 0.24 -6.56 11.15
CA ASN A 289 1.04 -5.87 10.12
C ASN A 289 0.41 -5.98 8.71
N ASP A 290 0.94 -5.25 7.74
CA ASP A 290 0.38 -5.19 6.38
C ASP A 290 0.31 -6.57 5.70
N ASP A 291 1.35 -7.40 5.85
CA ASP A 291 1.38 -8.75 5.28
C ASP A 291 0.31 -9.65 5.93
N GLU A 292 0.16 -9.61 7.25
CA GLU A 292 -0.88 -10.35 7.98
C GLU A 292 -2.29 -9.89 7.60
N CYS A 293 -2.49 -8.59 7.40
CA CYS A 293 -3.76 -8.03 6.94
C CYS A 293 -4.10 -8.51 5.52
N GLU A 294 -3.11 -8.60 4.64
CA GLU A 294 -3.27 -9.15 3.29
C GLU A 294 -3.60 -10.66 3.34
N GLU A 295 -2.94 -11.42 4.21
CA GLU A 295 -3.27 -12.84 4.42
C GLU A 295 -4.71 -13.04 4.88
N VAL A 296 -5.17 -12.23 5.84
CA VAL A 296 -6.56 -12.23 6.32
C VAL A 296 -7.51 -11.87 5.18
N TYR A 297 -7.19 -10.84 4.39
CA TYR A 297 -8.00 -10.43 3.23
C TYR A 297 -8.19 -11.58 2.25
N PHE A 298 -7.13 -12.24 1.79
CA PHE A 298 -7.27 -13.32 0.81
C PHE A 298 -7.87 -14.61 1.40
N ALA A 299 -7.63 -14.90 2.69
CA ALA A 299 -8.30 -16.01 3.36
C ALA A 299 -9.82 -15.78 3.46
N ALA A 300 -10.23 -14.55 3.78
CA ALA A 300 -11.61 -14.12 3.80
C ALA A 300 -12.23 -14.14 2.40
N LEU A 301 -11.51 -13.65 1.39
CA LEU A 301 -11.99 -13.61 0.01
C LEU A 301 -12.31 -15.01 -0.54
N LEU A 302 -11.53 -16.02 -0.14
CA LEU A 302 -11.68 -17.41 -0.61
C LEU A 302 -12.33 -18.35 0.43
N HIS A 303 -12.88 -17.82 1.53
CA HIS A 303 -13.40 -18.64 2.63
C HIS A 303 -14.47 -19.65 2.17
N ASP A 304 -15.28 -19.23 1.20
CA ASP A 304 -16.46 -19.93 0.71
C ASP A 304 -16.24 -20.76 -0.56
N VAL A 305 -14.99 -20.90 -1.04
CA VAL A 305 -14.67 -21.60 -2.31
C VAL A 305 -15.18 -23.04 -2.36
N GLY A 306 -15.36 -23.68 -1.21
CA GLY A 306 -15.93 -25.02 -1.14
C GLY A 306 -17.39 -25.13 -1.55
N LYS A 307 -18.14 -24.02 -1.65
CA LYS A 307 -19.53 -24.01 -2.17
C LYS A 307 -19.62 -24.51 -3.61
N ILE A 308 -18.51 -24.51 -4.36
CA ILE A 308 -18.40 -25.16 -5.68
C ILE A 308 -18.74 -26.66 -5.60
N GLY A 309 -18.47 -27.32 -4.48
CA GLY A 309 -18.78 -28.74 -4.27
C GLY A 309 -20.20 -29.04 -3.78
N VAL A 310 -21.00 -28.02 -3.45
CA VAL A 310 -22.39 -28.18 -2.95
C VAL A 310 -23.38 -28.19 -4.12
N SER A 311 -24.46 -28.97 -4.04
CA SER A 311 -25.47 -29.05 -5.11
C SER A 311 -26.26 -27.75 -5.28
N ASP A 312 -26.54 -27.36 -6.54
CA ASP A 312 -27.32 -26.16 -6.89
C ASP A 312 -28.72 -26.15 -6.25
N ASN A 313 -29.34 -27.33 -6.12
CA ASN A 313 -30.68 -27.47 -5.53
C ASN A 313 -30.69 -27.19 -4.02
N ILE A 314 -29.54 -27.35 -3.35
CA ILE A 314 -29.38 -27.09 -1.92
C ILE A 314 -29.00 -25.63 -1.69
N ILE A 315 -28.02 -25.11 -2.45
CA ILE A 315 -27.49 -23.76 -2.26
C ILE A 315 -28.52 -22.67 -2.64
N ASN A 316 -29.34 -22.91 -3.67
CA ASN A 316 -30.35 -21.96 -4.15
C ASN A 316 -31.78 -22.27 -3.63
N LYS A 317 -31.92 -23.06 -2.57
CA LYS A 317 -33.24 -23.46 -2.05
C LYS A 317 -34.00 -22.28 -1.45
N GLU A 318 -35.21 -22.04 -1.93
CA GLU A 318 -36.14 -21.05 -1.36
C GLU A 318 -36.84 -21.66 -0.13
N GLY A 319 -36.20 -21.59 1.04
CA GLY A 319 -36.80 -22.03 2.30
C GLY A 319 -35.79 -22.61 3.29
N LYS A 320 -36.30 -23.19 4.39
CA LYS A 320 -35.46 -23.86 5.39
C LYS A 320 -34.87 -25.15 4.82
N LEU A 321 -33.61 -25.39 5.12
CA LEU A 321 -32.91 -26.63 4.80
C LEU A 321 -33.33 -27.74 5.78
N THR A 322 -33.38 -28.99 5.30
CA THR A 322 -33.46 -30.17 6.16
C THR A 322 -32.13 -30.38 6.89
N GLU A 323 -32.11 -31.19 7.94
CA GLU A 323 -30.86 -31.51 8.65
C GLU A 323 -29.82 -32.17 7.74
N GLU A 324 -30.26 -33.00 6.80
CA GLU A 324 -29.41 -33.67 5.80
C GLU A 324 -28.82 -32.67 4.80
N GLU A 325 -29.65 -31.76 4.29
CA GLU A 325 -29.21 -30.68 3.39
C GLU A 325 -28.24 -29.74 4.10
N PHE A 326 -28.52 -29.38 5.36
CA PHE A 326 -27.65 -28.52 6.16
C PHE A 326 -26.30 -29.19 6.42
N LYS A 327 -26.28 -30.51 6.69
CA LYS A 327 -25.03 -31.27 6.82
C LYS A 327 -24.21 -31.22 5.53
N SER A 328 -24.85 -31.35 4.36
CA SER A 328 -24.18 -31.21 3.07
C SER A 328 -23.64 -29.80 2.82
N ILE A 329 -24.29 -28.76 3.33
CA ILE A 329 -23.73 -27.39 3.26
C ILE A 329 -22.48 -27.29 4.12
N LYS A 330 -22.45 -27.81 5.35
CA LYS A 330 -21.28 -27.72 6.24
C LYS A 330 -19.99 -28.26 5.62
N ASP A 331 -20.11 -29.25 4.73
CA ASP A 331 -18.98 -29.87 4.03
C ASP A 331 -18.21 -28.87 3.14
N HIS A 332 -18.77 -27.69 2.80
CA HIS A 332 -18.05 -26.67 2.04
C HIS A 332 -16.75 -26.22 2.74
N THR A 333 -16.70 -26.23 4.07
CA THR A 333 -15.46 -25.91 4.82
C THR A 333 -14.34 -26.91 4.50
N ILE A 334 -14.67 -28.21 4.52
CA ILE A 334 -13.74 -29.31 4.23
C ILE A 334 -13.35 -29.32 2.75
N ILE A 335 -14.31 -29.12 1.86
CA ILE A 335 -14.06 -29.05 0.41
C ILE A 335 -13.18 -27.83 0.10
N GLY A 336 -13.44 -26.68 0.71
CA GLY A 336 -12.63 -25.47 0.58
C GLY A 336 -11.19 -25.69 1.02
N LYS A 337 -10.99 -26.33 2.18
CA LYS A 337 -9.66 -26.77 2.65
C LYS A 337 -8.95 -27.64 1.61
N GLN A 338 -9.65 -28.60 1.01
CA GLN A 338 -9.08 -29.52 0.02
C GLN A 338 -8.67 -28.79 -1.27
N ILE A 339 -9.53 -27.90 -1.79
CA ILE A 339 -9.26 -27.08 -2.98
C ILE A 339 -8.02 -26.20 -2.74
N LEU A 340 -8.01 -25.47 -1.62
CA LEU A 340 -6.96 -24.51 -1.31
C LEU A 340 -5.66 -25.14 -0.83
N SER A 341 -5.67 -26.43 -0.42
CA SER A 341 -4.45 -27.16 -0.05
C SER A 341 -3.44 -27.32 -1.19
N GLY A 342 -3.87 -27.12 -2.44
CA GLY A 342 -2.97 -27.05 -3.60
C GLY A 342 -2.05 -25.83 -3.59
N ILE A 343 -2.41 -24.76 -2.88
CA ILE A 343 -1.64 -23.51 -2.79
C ILE A 343 -0.72 -23.58 -1.57
N SER A 344 0.34 -24.40 -1.64
CA SER A 344 1.21 -24.70 -0.49
C SER A 344 1.96 -23.49 0.07
N ARG A 345 2.14 -22.43 -0.73
CA ARG A 345 2.82 -21.20 -0.32
C ARG A 345 1.96 -20.26 0.54
N SER A 346 0.64 -20.48 0.58
CA SER A 346 -0.33 -19.63 1.27
C SER A 346 -1.25 -20.47 2.17
N PRO A 347 -0.70 -21.07 3.26
CA PRO A 347 -1.45 -21.99 4.11
C PRO A 347 -2.61 -21.33 4.86
N TYR A 348 -2.59 -20.01 5.05
CA TYR A 348 -3.67 -19.22 5.65
C TYR A 348 -4.99 -19.34 4.87
N LEU A 349 -4.94 -19.52 3.54
CA LEU A 349 -6.14 -19.68 2.70
C LEU A 349 -6.97 -20.89 3.10
N ARG A 350 -6.34 -22.06 3.19
CA ARG A 350 -7.04 -23.30 3.61
C ARG A 350 -7.47 -23.25 5.07
N ILE A 351 -6.79 -22.46 5.91
CA ILE A 351 -7.14 -22.28 7.33
C ILE A 351 -8.43 -21.46 7.43
N GLY A 352 -8.51 -20.31 6.75
CA GLY A 352 -9.72 -19.48 6.70
C GLY A 352 -10.93 -20.26 6.18
N ALA A 353 -10.78 -20.95 5.04
CA ALA A 353 -11.87 -21.75 4.48
C ALA A 353 -12.31 -22.91 5.38
N ASN A 354 -11.40 -23.55 6.11
CA ASN A 354 -11.77 -24.70 6.94
C ASN A 354 -12.46 -24.30 8.26
N TYR A 355 -12.08 -23.17 8.86
CA TYR A 355 -12.43 -22.88 10.26
C TYR A 355 -13.31 -21.65 10.46
N HIS A 356 -13.70 -20.90 9.42
CA HIS A 356 -14.50 -19.66 9.58
C HIS A 356 -15.90 -19.87 10.20
N HIS A 357 -16.41 -21.11 10.22
CA HIS A 357 -17.64 -21.49 10.91
C HIS A 357 -17.43 -22.17 12.27
N GLU A 358 -16.20 -22.21 12.78
CA GLU A 358 -15.95 -22.54 14.17
C GLU A 358 -16.50 -21.42 15.07
N ARG A 359 -17.01 -21.79 16.25
CA ARG A 359 -17.60 -20.86 17.21
C ARG A 359 -16.73 -20.81 18.45
N TYR A 360 -16.57 -19.63 19.03
CA TYR A 360 -15.72 -19.43 20.22
C TYR A 360 -16.11 -20.35 21.40
N ASP A 361 -17.39 -20.74 21.52
CA ASP A 361 -17.93 -21.67 22.51
C ASP A 361 -17.69 -23.17 22.22
N GLY A 362 -17.13 -23.53 21.07
CA GLY A 362 -16.89 -24.91 20.64
C GLY A 362 -18.10 -25.61 20.01
N ARG A 363 -19.19 -24.87 19.70
CA ARG A 363 -20.40 -25.43 19.06
C ARG A 363 -20.40 -25.29 17.53
N GLY A 364 -19.28 -24.84 16.96
CA GLY A 364 -19.09 -24.65 15.53
C GLY A 364 -18.79 -25.95 14.79
N TYR A 365 -18.33 -25.80 13.54
CA TYR A 365 -17.91 -26.91 12.68
C TYR A 365 -16.72 -26.45 11.81
N PRO A 366 -15.90 -27.37 11.28
CA PRO A 366 -16.06 -28.83 11.22
C PRO A 366 -15.53 -29.64 12.42
N GLU A 367 -14.61 -29.09 13.21
CA GLU A 367 -13.86 -29.81 14.26
C GLU A 367 -14.35 -29.47 15.68
N GLY A 368 -15.11 -28.39 15.86
CA GLY A 368 -15.65 -27.98 17.16
C GLY A 368 -14.58 -27.35 18.06
N LEU A 369 -13.63 -26.63 17.44
CA LEU A 369 -12.56 -25.93 18.14
C LEU A 369 -13.14 -24.84 19.04
N LYS A 370 -12.49 -24.58 20.19
CA LYS A 370 -12.99 -23.67 21.22
C LYS A 370 -11.98 -22.59 21.56
N GLY A 371 -12.47 -21.36 21.75
CA GLY A 371 -11.64 -20.24 22.17
C GLY A 371 -10.51 -19.95 21.20
N GLU A 372 -9.29 -19.85 21.73
CA GLU A 372 -8.08 -19.52 20.97
C GLU A 372 -7.48 -20.71 20.20
N ASP A 373 -8.01 -21.93 20.38
CA ASP A 373 -7.65 -23.07 19.52
C ASP A 373 -8.10 -22.83 18.06
N ILE A 374 -9.06 -21.92 17.87
CA ILE A 374 -9.49 -21.43 16.56
C ILE A 374 -8.44 -20.43 16.04
N PRO A 375 -7.85 -20.65 14.85
CA PRO A 375 -6.89 -19.73 14.26
C PRO A 375 -7.43 -18.30 14.17
N ALA A 376 -6.59 -17.30 14.47
CA ALA A 376 -6.98 -15.88 14.49
C ALA A 376 -7.67 -15.43 13.20
N VAL A 377 -7.13 -15.80 12.03
CA VAL A 377 -7.71 -15.53 10.71
C VAL A 377 -9.17 -16.00 10.63
N ALA A 378 -9.48 -17.20 11.12
CA ALA A 378 -10.83 -17.75 11.10
C ALA A 378 -11.78 -17.04 12.09
N ARG A 379 -11.28 -16.67 13.27
CA ARG A 379 -12.05 -15.88 14.26
C ARG A 379 -12.43 -14.50 13.71
N ILE A 380 -11.53 -13.86 12.95
CA ILE A 380 -11.81 -12.59 12.27
C ILE A 380 -12.87 -12.78 11.18
N ILE A 381 -12.68 -13.76 10.28
CA ILE A 381 -13.61 -14.02 9.17
C ILE A 381 -15.01 -14.35 9.70
N SER A 382 -15.12 -15.12 10.79
CA SER A 382 -16.40 -15.49 11.39
C SER A 382 -17.24 -14.27 11.81
N VAL A 383 -16.59 -13.25 12.37
CA VAL A 383 -17.25 -11.99 12.75
C VAL A 383 -17.67 -11.19 11.51
N ALA A 384 -16.77 -11.07 10.53
CA ALA A 384 -17.03 -10.34 9.29
C ALA A 384 -18.14 -10.98 8.45
N ASP A 385 -18.13 -12.31 8.29
CA ASP A 385 -19.16 -13.08 7.58
C ASP A 385 -20.52 -12.95 8.27
N ALA A 386 -20.57 -13.06 9.59
CA ALA A 386 -21.82 -12.88 10.33
C ALA A 386 -22.39 -11.46 10.19
N TYR A 387 -21.53 -10.43 10.22
CA TYR A 387 -21.95 -9.05 9.97
C TYR A 387 -22.56 -8.91 8.57
N ASP A 388 -21.83 -9.31 7.52
CA ASP A 388 -22.33 -9.21 6.14
C ASP A 388 -23.63 -10.02 5.96
N ALA A 389 -23.68 -11.24 6.50
CA ALA A 389 -24.88 -12.08 6.43
C ALA A 389 -26.11 -11.47 7.10
N MET A 390 -25.92 -10.62 8.12
CA MET A 390 -27.01 -9.89 8.76
C MET A 390 -27.37 -8.61 8.00
N THR A 391 -26.41 -7.88 7.45
CA THR A 391 -26.62 -6.58 6.77
C THR A 391 -26.91 -6.69 5.27
N SER A 392 -26.81 -7.88 4.69
CA SER A 392 -27.07 -8.15 3.27
C SER A 392 -28.40 -8.86 3.04
N LYS A 393 -28.90 -8.74 1.81
CA LYS A 393 -30.16 -9.35 1.40
C LYS A 393 -29.99 -10.86 1.23
N ARG A 394 -30.91 -11.64 1.79
CA ARG A 394 -30.92 -13.12 1.65
C ARG A 394 -32.24 -13.56 1.00
N SER A 395 -32.26 -14.74 0.39
CA SER A 395 -33.44 -15.29 -0.30
C SER A 395 -34.70 -15.35 0.58
N TYR A 396 -34.52 -15.52 1.88
CA TYR A 396 -35.57 -15.70 2.88
C TYR A 396 -35.76 -14.50 3.81
N ARG A 397 -34.94 -13.45 3.71
CA ARG A 397 -34.98 -12.30 4.63
C ARG A 397 -34.34 -11.05 4.04
N ASP A 398 -34.95 -9.92 4.31
CA ASP A 398 -34.35 -8.60 4.09
C ASP A 398 -33.13 -8.36 5.03
N PRO A 399 -32.26 -7.39 4.68
CA PRO A 399 -31.21 -6.91 5.58
C PRO A 399 -31.73 -6.53 6.96
N ILE A 400 -30.96 -6.85 8.00
CA ILE A 400 -31.20 -6.36 9.37
C ILE A 400 -30.56 -4.97 9.50
N PRO A 401 -31.23 -4.00 10.15
CA PRO A 401 -30.62 -2.72 10.51
C PRO A 401 -29.32 -2.86 11.31
N GLN A 402 -28.31 -2.05 10.99
CA GLN A 402 -26.98 -2.09 11.58
C GLN A 402 -26.99 -2.07 13.12
N GLN A 403 -27.91 -1.29 13.70
CA GLN A 403 -28.08 -1.16 15.14
C GLN A 403 -28.48 -2.48 15.80
N ARG A 404 -29.37 -3.24 15.15
CA ARG A 404 -29.80 -4.57 15.62
C ARG A 404 -28.69 -5.60 15.41
N VAL A 405 -27.92 -5.46 14.34
CA VAL A 405 -26.72 -6.29 14.10
C VAL A 405 -25.69 -6.09 15.21
N ARG A 406 -25.45 -4.83 15.60
CA ARG A 406 -24.59 -4.49 16.74
C ARG A 406 -25.05 -5.16 18.03
N GLU A 407 -26.34 -5.06 18.37
CA GLU A 407 -26.95 -5.74 19.55
C GLU A 407 -26.69 -7.25 19.52
N GLU A 408 -26.88 -7.87 18.35
CA GLU A 408 -26.70 -9.31 18.20
C GLU A 408 -25.22 -9.72 18.31
N ILE A 409 -24.29 -8.91 17.79
CA ILE A 409 -22.85 -9.16 17.97
C ILE A 409 -22.48 -9.09 19.45
N VAL A 410 -22.88 -8.02 20.16
CA VAL A 410 -22.61 -7.82 21.60
C VAL A 410 -23.14 -9.01 22.42
N LYS A 411 -24.39 -9.42 22.16
CA LYS A 411 -25.04 -10.54 22.85
C LYS A 411 -24.31 -11.88 22.65
N ASN A 412 -23.64 -12.06 21.52
CA ASN A 412 -22.95 -13.30 21.17
C ASN A 412 -21.42 -13.24 21.39
N LEU A 413 -20.88 -12.19 22.01
CA LEU A 413 -19.47 -12.14 22.43
C LEU A 413 -19.15 -13.26 23.42
N GLY A 414 -18.01 -13.92 23.25
CA GLY A 414 -17.58 -15.04 24.08
C GLY A 414 -18.35 -16.34 23.86
N THR A 415 -19.37 -16.34 22.99
CA THR A 415 -20.10 -17.55 22.60
C THR A 415 -19.90 -17.86 21.12
N GLN A 416 -20.57 -17.16 20.22
CA GLN A 416 -20.33 -17.32 18.79
C GLN A 416 -19.01 -16.65 18.38
N PHE A 417 -18.80 -15.42 18.87
CA PHE A 417 -17.71 -14.56 18.44
C PHE A 417 -16.61 -14.49 19.49
N ASP A 418 -15.38 -14.34 19.01
CA ASP A 418 -14.26 -13.92 19.84
C ASP A 418 -14.54 -12.53 20.45
N PRO A 419 -14.45 -12.36 21.78
CA PRO A 419 -14.59 -11.06 22.42
C PRO A 419 -13.69 -9.97 21.83
N LYS A 420 -12.45 -10.27 21.45
CA LYS A 420 -11.51 -9.29 20.89
C LYS A 420 -12.00 -8.77 19.54
N TYR A 421 -12.19 -9.66 18.57
CA TYR A 421 -12.58 -9.27 17.20
C TYR A 421 -14.03 -8.81 17.10
N GLY A 422 -14.93 -9.36 17.91
CA GLY A 422 -16.32 -8.90 18.00
C GLY A 422 -16.44 -7.47 18.52
N LYS A 423 -15.65 -7.09 19.55
CA LYS A 423 -15.58 -5.69 20.02
C LYS A 423 -15.06 -4.76 18.92
N ILE A 424 -14.02 -5.16 18.18
CA ILE A 424 -13.52 -4.37 17.04
C ILE A 424 -14.61 -4.16 15.98
N MET A 425 -15.39 -5.19 15.64
CA MET A 425 -16.52 -5.03 14.72
C MET A 425 -17.60 -4.07 15.27
N VAL A 426 -17.94 -4.18 16.56
CA VAL A 426 -18.84 -3.20 17.19
C VAL A 426 -18.27 -1.78 17.07
N HIS A 427 -16.95 -1.62 17.10
CA HIS A 427 -16.31 -0.32 16.98
C HIS A 427 -16.45 0.24 15.58
N LEU A 428 -16.19 -0.61 14.59
CA LEU A 428 -16.35 -0.26 13.19
C LEU A 428 -17.79 0.16 12.91
N ILE A 429 -18.77 -0.50 13.53
CA ILE A 429 -20.18 -0.12 13.45
C ILE A 429 -20.42 1.24 14.13
N ASP A 430 -19.87 1.48 15.32
CA ASP A 430 -20.01 2.75 16.05
C ASP A 430 -19.36 3.93 15.28
N LEU A 431 -18.27 3.67 14.56
CA LEU A 431 -17.61 4.64 13.66
C LEU A 431 -18.39 4.90 12.36
N ASP A 432 -19.23 3.96 11.93
CA ASP A 432 -19.95 4.02 10.67
C ASP A 432 -21.27 4.81 10.77
N SER A 433 -21.17 6.08 11.20
CA SER A 433 -22.32 6.97 11.39
C SER A 433 -23.12 7.25 10.11
N GLU A 434 -22.48 7.09 8.94
CA GLU A 434 -23.07 7.32 7.62
C GLU A 434 -23.55 6.03 6.93
N PHE A 435 -23.45 4.88 7.61
CA PHE A 435 -23.82 3.56 7.09
C PHE A 435 -23.15 3.19 5.75
N GLU A 436 -21.87 3.54 5.63
CA GLU A 436 -21.00 3.24 4.50
C GLU A 436 -20.70 1.73 4.39
N MET A 437 -20.73 0.97 5.49
CA MET A 437 -20.52 -0.49 5.51
C MET A 437 -21.78 -1.30 5.14
N LYS A 438 -22.73 -0.70 4.40
CA LYS A 438 -23.87 -1.42 3.84
C LYS A 438 -23.48 -2.05 2.50
N GLU A 439 -24.08 -3.20 2.18
CA GLU A 439 -24.13 -3.69 0.82
C GLU A 439 -24.61 -2.59 -0.12
N ARG A 440 -23.72 -2.18 -1.03
CA ARG A 440 -24.06 -1.32 -2.16
C ARG A 440 -24.83 -2.20 -3.13
N GLU A 441 -26.14 -2.36 -2.92
CA GLU A 441 -26.98 -2.86 -4.01
C GLU A 441 -26.69 -1.96 -5.22
N GLU A 442 -26.36 -2.55 -6.37
CA GLU A 442 -26.80 -1.94 -7.63
C GLU A 442 -28.30 -1.76 -7.45
N ILE A 443 -28.71 -0.54 -7.09
CA ILE A 443 -30.05 -0.26 -6.62
C ILE A 443 -31.00 -0.89 -7.62
N ARG A 444 -31.72 -1.95 -7.22
CA ARG A 444 -32.73 -2.55 -8.10
C ARG A 444 -33.79 -1.48 -8.22
N GLU A 445 -33.74 -0.77 -9.33
CA GLU A 445 -34.23 0.58 -9.58
C GLU A 445 -35.62 0.85 -9.00
N LEU A 446 -36.49 -0.17 -8.95
CA LEU A 446 -37.81 -0.17 -8.30
C LEU A 446 -38.17 -1.52 -7.64
N ALA A 447 -37.29 -2.09 -6.81
CA ALA A 447 -37.50 -3.38 -6.14
C ALA A 447 -37.83 -4.54 -7.12
N GLY A 448 -37.21 -4.53 -8.30
CA GLY A 448 -37.43 -5.52 -9.36
C GLY A 448 -38.62 -5.24 -10.29
N ARG A 449 -39.25 -4.08 -10.19
CA ARG A 449 -40.26 -3.59 -11.13
C ARG A 449 -39.61 -2.71 -12.21
N SER A 450 -40.16 -2.68 -13.42
CA SER A 450 -39.70 -1.77 -14.48
C SER A 450 -40.34 -0.38 -14.38
N GLU A 451 -41.40 -0.25 -13.58
CA GLU A 451 -42.23 0.95 -13.48
C GLU A 451 -42.89 1.04 -12.09
N LEU A 452 -42.94 2.25 -11.52
CA LEU A 452 -43.64 2.56 -10.28
C LEU A 452 -44.95 3.25 -10.60
N LEU A 453 -46.04 2.49 -10.56
CA LEU A 453 -47.40 3.00 -10.79
C LEU A 453 -47.92 3.66 -9.51
N CYS A 454 -48.00 4.98 -9.50
CA CYS A 454 -48.51 5.74 -8.36
C CYS A 454 -50.00 6.01 -8.55
N GLY A 455 -50.83 5.39 -7.70
CA GLY A 455 -52.27 5.55 -7.71
C GLY A 455 -52.71 6.81 -6.97
N LYS A 456 -53.20 6.64 -5.74
CA LYS A 456 -53.50 7.77 -4.84
C LYS A 456 -52.27 8.14 -4.01
N TYR A 457 -52.30 9.29 -3.34
CA TYR A 457 -51.27 9.70 -2.39
C TYR A 457 -50.83 8.56 -1.47
N ARG A 458 -49.51 8.31 -1.43
CA ARG A 458 -48.84 7.29 -0.59
C ARG A 458 -49.26 5.84 -0.84
N THR A 459 -49.82 5.52 -2.00
CA THR A 459 -50.15 4.12 -2.35
C THR A 459 -48.96 3.32 -2.88
N SER A 460 -47.96 4.00 -3.43
CA SER A 460 -46.76 3.39 -4.01
C SER A 460 -45.55 4.25 -3.71
N TYR A 461 -44.43 3.63 -3.36
CA TYR A 461 -43.15 4.30 -3.13
C TYR A 461 -41.98 3.36 -3.47
N SER A 462 -40.82 3.91 -3.80
CA SER A 462 -39.57 3.17 -3.95
C SER A 462 -38.95 2.82 -2.59
N GLU A 463 -37.90 1.99 -2.61
CA GLU A 463 -36.98 1.91 -1.47
C GLU A 463 -36.24 3.24 -1.27
N GLY A 464 -35.73 3.47 -0.06
CA GLY A 464 -35.04 4.70 0.31
C GLY A 464 -33.61 4.74 -0.21
N ILE A 465 -33.27 5.83 -0.90
CA ILE A 465 -31.93 6.16 -1.38
C ILE A 465 -31.22 6.94 -0.28
N LEU A 466 -30.15 6.37 0.29
CA LEU A 466 -29.40 6.98 1.39
C LEU A 466 -28.63 8.22 0.90
N ILE A 467 -28.85 9.36 1.57
CA ILE A 467 -28.19 10.62 1.28
C ILE A 467 -27.10 10.88 2.33
N THR A 468 -25.87 10.99 1.84
CA THR A 468 -24.65 11.15 2.66
C THR A 468 -23.96 12.47 2.32
N ARG A 469 -22.72 12.63 2.79
CA ARG A 469 -21.77 13.69 2.40
C ARG A 469 -21.30 13.61 0.94
N TYR A 470 -21.56 12.49 0.26
CA TYR A 470 -21.32 12.31 -1.16
C TYR A 470 -22.54 12.76 -1.95
N ARG A 471 -22.31 13.25 -3.16
CA ARG A 471 -23.39 13.67 -4.06
C ARG A 471 -24.02 12.45 -4.71
N GLU A 472 -25.34 12.31 -4.52
CA GLU A 472 -26.19 11.34 -5.21
C GLU A 472 -26.87 12.00 -6.41
N ASP A 473 -26.75 11.40 -7.60
CA ASP A 473 -27.45 11.80 -8.82
C ASP A 473 -28.50 10.73 -9.16
N ILE A 474 -29.77 11.13 -9.16
CA ILE A 474 -30.93 10.27 -9.46
C ILE A 474 -31.59 10.81 -10.72
N SER A 475 -31.76 9.98 -11.76
CA SER A 475 -32.48 10.36 -12.98
C SER A 475 -33.64 9.42 -13.24
N PHE A 476 -34.79 9.93 -13.66
CA PHE A 476 -35.93 9.11 -14.04
C PHE A 476 -36.85 9.83 -15.03
N LYS A 477 -37.75 9.07 -15.64
CA LYS A 477 -38.81 9.58 -16.50
C LYS A 477 -40.15 9.44 -15.79
N SER A 478 -40.97 10.50 -15.79
CA SER A 478 -42.32 10.46 -15.21
C SER A 478 -43.40 10.65 -16.27
N THR A 479 -44.50 9.92 -16.14
CA THR A 479 -45.67 10.06 -17.03
C THR A 479 -46.96 10.29 -16.23
N MET A 480 -47.75 11.30 -16.59
CA MET A 480 -49.08 11.55 -15.98
C MET A 480 -50.16 10.61 -16.53
N TYR A 481 -51.10 10.17 -15.68
CA TYR A 481 -52.28 9.46 -16.17
C TYR A 481 -53.26 10.41 -16.88
N LYS A 482 -53.70 10.01 -18.08
CA LYS A 482 -54.57 10.81 -18.96
C LYS A 482 -55.91 11.20 -18.33
N ASP A 483 -56.45 10.38 -17.43
CA ASP A 483 -57.75 10.59 -16.79
C ASP A 483 -57.70 11.59 -15.61
N HIS A 484 -56.50 11.97 -15.17
CA HIS A 484 -56.27 12.90 -14.06
C HIS A 484 -55.19 13.95 -14.41
N PRO A 485 -55.41 14.85 -15.38
CA PRO A 485 -54.46 15.91 -15.74
C PRO A 485 -54.55 17.09 -14.75
N ASP A 486 -54.26 16.83 -13.48
CA ASP A 486 -54.16 17.87 -12.43
C ASP A 486 -52.70 18.01 -11.98
N TYR A 487 -52.34 19.17 -11.44
CA TYR A 487 -51.04 19.44 -10.81
C TYR A 487 -50.76 18.51 -9.62
N ARG A 488 -51.75 17.77 -9.12
CA ARG A 488 -51.51 16.72 -8.11
C ARG A 488 -50.85 15.48 -8.70
N SER A 489 -50.97 15.26 -10.01
CA SER A 489 -50.49 14.06 -10.69
C SER A 489 -48.98 14.04 -10.97
N ILE A 490 -48.17 14.57 -10.05
CA ILE A 490 -46.73 14.78 -10.22
C ILE A 490 -45.99 13.84 -9.29
N PRO A 491 -44.81 13.33 -9.68
CA PRO A 491 -43.93 12.67 -8.74
C PRO A 491 -43.58 13.54 -7.53
N SER A 492 -43.28 12.88 -6.43
CA SER A 492 -42.85 13.49 -5.18
C SER A 492 -41.72 12.69 -4.57
N LEU A 493 -40.89 13.37 -3.79
CA LEU A 493 -39.77 12.81 -3.06
C LEU A 493 -40.14 12.83 -1.59
N ILE A 494 -40.20 11.66 -0.97
CA ILE A 494 -40.41 11.54 0.46
C ILE A 494 -39.03 11.49 1.11
N VAL A 495 -38.72 12.48 1.94
CA VAL A 495 -37.47 12.55 2.70
C VAL A 495 -37.75 12.05 4.11
N PHE A 496 -37.09 10.98 4.53
CA PHE A 496 -37.41 10.29 5.78
C PHE A 496 -36.18 9.63 6.41
N ASP A 497 -36.37 9.13 7.61
CA ASP A 497 -35.43 8.34 8.40
C ASP A 497 -36.11 7.05 8.86
N SER A 498 -35.38 5.95 8.84
CA SER A 498 -35.79 4.64 9.33
C SER A 498 -34.56 3.76 9.47
N LEU A 499 -34.64 2.76 10.35
CA LEU A 499 -33.54 1.81 10.55
C LEU A 499 -33.29 0.91 9.33
N ASP A 500 -34.31 0.65 8.50
CA ASP A 500 -34.22 -0.23 7.34
C ASP A 500 -34.22 0.52 5.99
N GLY A 501 -34.27 1.85 5.99
CA GLY A 501 -34.34 2.68 4.79
C GLY A 501 -35.66 2.53 4.03
N ARG A 502 -36.74 2.12 4.69
CA ARG A 502 -38.05 1.88 4.06
C ARG A 502 -39.17 2.70 4.71
N ILE A 503 -40.19 2.97 3.90
CA ILE A 503 -41.41 3.63 4.35
C ILE A 503 -42.34 2.58 4.97
N HIS A 504 -42.84 2.87 6.16
CA HIS A 504 -43.80 2.02 6.89
C HIS A 504 -45.12 2.76 7.04
N ALA A 505 -46.22 2.08 6.75
CA ALA A 505 -47.58 2.62 6.89
C ALA A 505 -48.31 2.13 8.15
N ASP A 506 -47.69 1.20 8.90
CA ASP A 506 -48.24 0.57 10.10
C ASP A 506 -47.61 1.19 11.35
N ASP A 507 -48.43 1.65 12.30
CA ASP A 507 -47.99 2.32 13.52
C ASP A 507 -47.04 1.45 14.36
N HIS A 508 -47.24 0.12 14.41
CA HIS A 508 -46.34 -0.77 15.17
C HIS A 508 -44.96 -0.86 14.52
N LYS A 509 -44.92 -0.93 13.18
CA LYS A 509 -43.64 -0.94 12.44
C LYS A 509 -42.96 0.41 12.48
N ASN A 510 -43.72 1.51 12.53
CA ASN A 510 -43.19 2.85 12.69
C ASN A 510 -42.41 2.98 14.00
N GLU A 511 -42.92 2.40 15.10
CA GLU A 511 -42.21 2.38 16.38
C GLU A 511 -40.98 1.47 16.35
N ASP A 512 -41.10 0.26 15.78
CA ASP A 512 -40.00 -0.72 15.75
C ASP A 512 -38.82 -0.31 14.85
N MET A 513 -39.12 0.23 13.67
CA MET A 513 -38.13 0.70 12.68
C MET A 513 -37.81 2.19 12.84
N ILE A 514 -38.45 2.84 13.80
CA ILE A 514 -38.27 4.23 14.19
C ILE A 514 -38.37 5.15 12.97
N TYR A 515 -39.43 4.93 12.20
CA TYR A 515 -39.75 5.68 10.99
C TYR A 515 -40.11 7.12 11.32
N PHE A 516 -39.51 8.07 10.62
CA PHE A 516 -39.76 9.50 10.80
C PHE A 516 -39.67 10.25 9.47
N GLU A 517 -40.75 10.95 9.10
CA GLU A 517 -40.78 11.75 7.87
C GLU A 517 -40.32 13.18 8.13
N TYR A 518 -39.33 13.63 7.36
CA TYR A 518 -38.87 15.02 7.41
C TYR A 518 -39.78 15.92 6.57
N CYS A 519 -39.97 15.57 5.29
CA CYS A 519 -40.78 16.35 4.37
C CYS A 519 -41.12 15.58 3.09
N VAL A 520 -42.09 16.10 2.36
CA VAL A 520 -42.40 15.65 0.99
C VAL A 520 -42.09 16.80 0.04
N LEU A 521 -41.21 16.58 -0.94
CA LEU A 521 -40.87 17.56 -1.97
C LEU A 521 -41.59 17.18 -3.26
N ARG A 522 -42.39 18.09 -3.80
CA ARG A 522 -43.06 17.86 -5.08
C ARG A 522 -42.21 18.45 -6.21
N LEU A 523 -42.21 17.80 -7.35
CA LEU A 523 -41.43 18.25 -8.52
C LEU A 523 -41.99 19.54 -9.15
N ASP A 524 -43.13 20.04 -8.68
CA ASP A 524 -43.62 21.38 -9.01
C ASP A 524 -43.02 22.51 -8.17
N GLY A 525 -42.20 22.18 -7.18
CA GLY A 525 -41.60 23.14 -6.26
C GLY A 525 -42.39 23.36 -4.99
N GLU A 526 -43.60 22.80 -4.86
CA GLU A 526 -44.33 22.76 -3.60
C GLU A 526 -43.73 21.69 -2.67
N TYR A 527 -43.95 21.84 -1.38
CA TYR A 527 -43.43 20.92 -0.38
C TYR A 527 -44.32 20.88 0.86
N ASP A 528 -44.35 19.74 1.51
CA ASP A 528 -44.99 19.55 2.82
C ASP A 528 -43.90 19.39 3.88
N CYS A 529 -43.81 20.35 4.81
CA CYS A 529 -42.90 20.27 5.94
C CYS A 529 -43.58 19.51 7.08
N ILE A 530 -43.07 18.32 7.41
CA ILE A 530 -43.67 17.43 8.42
C ILE A 530 -42.82 17.47 9.69
N GLY A 531 -41.58 17.00 9.59
CA GLY A 531 -40.63 16.90 10.69
C GLY A 531 -39.39 17.77 10.53
N ALA A 532 -39.10 18.30 9.34
CA ALA A 532 -37.98 19.22 9.14
C ALA A 532 -38.18 20.53 9.92
N ARG A 533 -37.09 21.16 10.39
CA ARG A 533 -37.15 22.42 11.14
C ARG A 533 -37.53 23.58 10.24
N LYS A 534 -36.97 23.60 9.03
CA LYS A 534 -37.20 24.64 8.04
C LYS A 534 -36.82 24.13 6.66
N ILE A 535 -37.55 24.57 5.65
CA ILE A 535 -37.24 24.30 4.25
C ILE A 535 -37.20 25.64 3.51
N GLN A 536 -36.14 25.87 2.76
CA GLN A 536 -36.03 27.02 1.86
C GLN A 536 -36.00 26.50 0.43
N ARG A 537 -36.85 27.08 -0.42
CA ARG A 537 -36.88 26.77 -1.85
C ARG A 537 -36.37 27.93 -2.69
N LYS A 538 -35.68 27.62 -3.79
CA LYS A 538 -35.33 28.56 -4.85
C LYS A 538 -35.65 27.94 -6.20
N ILE A 539 -36.46 28.64 -7.00
CA ILE A 539 -36.89 28.18 -8.32
C ILE A 539 -36.25 29.08 -9.37
N THR A 540 -35.62 28.46 -10.37
CA THR A 540 -35.05 29.15 -11.54
C THR A 540 -35.74 28.62 -12.79
N GLU A 541 -36.55 29.44 -13.44
CA GLU A 541 -37.26 29.10 -14.67
C GLU A 541 -36.32 29.16 -15.88
N LYS A 542 -36.32 28.14 -16.74
CA LYS A 542 -35.51 28.06 -17.96
C LYS A 542 -36.27 28.56 -19.21
N GLU A 543 -37.60 28.52 -19.21
CA GLU A 543 -38.45 29.04 -20.29
C GLU A 543 -39.58 29.96 -19.77
N THR A 544 -40.03 30.91 -20.60
CA THR A 544 -41.05 31.93 -20.22
C THR A 544 -42.51 31.47 -20.38
N SER A 545 -42.79 30.30 -20.97
CA SER A 545 -44.15 29.79 -21.27
C SER A 545 -44.38 28.37 -20.71
N VAL A 546 -44.41 28.25 -19.38
CA VAL A 546 -44.24 26.97 -18.67
C VAL A 546 -45.53 26.12 -18.59
N ASN A 547 -46.70 26.73 -18.35
CA ASN A 547 -47.86 25.97 -17.86
C ASN A 547 -48.53 25.02 -18.87
N GLU A 548 -48.78 25.43 -20.12
CA GLU A 548 -49.48 24.58 -21.10
C GLU A 548 -48.57 23.50 -21.72
N LYS A 549 -47.28 23.81 -21.91
CA LYS A 549 -46.30 22.85 -22.46
C LYS A 549 -45.91 21.77 -21.46
N TRP A 550 -45.86 22.10 -20.17
CA TRP A 550 -45.42 21.18 -19.12
C TRP A 550 -46.37 19.97 -18.95
N ILE A 551 -47.68 20.18 -19.03
CA ILE A 551 -48.68 19.09 -18.96
C ILE A 551 -48.54 18.15 -20.18
N ASP A 552 -48.43 18.69 -21.40
CA ASP A 552 -48.29 17.88 -22.62
C ASP A 552 -46.97 17.10 -22.64
N SER A 553 -45.87 17.71 -22.19
CA SER A 553 -44.58 17.03 -22.07
C SER A 553 -44.61 15.91 -21.02
N ASN A 554 -45.25 16.12 -19.87
CA ASN A 554 -45.35 15.10 -18.82
C ASN A 554 -46.32 13.95 -19.20
N LEU A 555 -47.31 14.20 -20.08
CA LEU A 555 -48.14 13.14 -20.68
C LEU A 555 -47.36 12.27 -21.69
N LYS A 556 -46.30 12.80 -22.30
CA LYS A 556 -45.38 12.08 -23.23
C LYS A 556 -44.15 11.50 -22.51
N GLY A 557 -44.05 11.77 -21.22
CA GLY A 557 -42.97 11.37 -20.33
C GLY A 557 -41.87 12.42 -20.24
N LEU A 558 -41.67 12.97 -19.04
CA LEU A 558 -40.72 14.03 -18.73
C LEU A 558 -39.52 13.48 -17.97
N GLU A 559 -38.30 13.80 -18.43
CA GLU A 559 -37.07 13.46 -17.73
C GLU A 559 -36.80 14.44 -16.59
N HIS A 560 -36.41 13.89 -15.44
CA HIS A 560 -35.99 14.63 -14.26
C HIS A 560 -34.62 14.14 -13.82
N LYS A 561 -33.77 15.09 -13.42
CA LYS A 561 -32.50 14.81 -12.77
C LYS A 561 -32.51 15.43 -11.38
N ILE A 562 -32.29 14.63 -10.37
CA ILE A 562 -32.21 15.05 -8.98
C ILE A 562 -30.77 14.89 -8.53
N THR A 563 -30.27 15.90 -7.83
CA THR A 563 -29.01 15.83 -7.11
C THR A 563 -29.31 16.01 -5.62
N ALA A 564 -28.81 15.12 -4.77
CA ALA A 564 -28.99 15.20 -3.32
C ALA A 564 -27.66 15.06 -2.58
N VAL A 565 -27.46 15.87 -1.54
CA VAL A 565 -26.30 15.80 -0.65
C VAL A 565 -26.68 16.29 0.75
N ARG A 566 -26.08 15.69 1.78
CA ARG A 566 -26.29 16.04 3.18
C ARG A 566 -24.97 16.41 3.86
N ARG A 567 -24.97 17.47 4.66
CA ARG A 567 -23.87 17.80 5.58
C ARG A 567 -24.47 18.19 6.94
N ARG A 568 -24.10 17.44 7.99
CA ARG A 568 -24.62 17.61 9.35
C ARG A 568 -26.16 17.65 9.37
N ASP A 569 -26.74 18.73 9.91
CA ASP A 569 -28.17 18.98 10.05
C ASP A 569 -28.81 19.61 8.80
N HIS A 570 -28.10 19.70 7.66
CA HIS A 570 -28.64 20.28 6.44
C HIS A 570 -28.50 19.36 5.23
N MET A 571 -29.52 19.41 4.37
CA MET A 571 -29.57 18.64 3.13
C MET A 571 -29.96 19.56 1.97
N LEU A 572 -29.28 19.41 0.84
CA LEU A 572 -29.57 20.11 -0.41
C LEU A 572 -30.11 19.09 -1.40
N VAL A 573 -31.32 19.34 -1.91
CA VAL A 573 -31.93 18.57 -2.99
C VAL A 573 -32.22 19.51 -4.15
N THR A 574 -31.55 19.27 -5.28
CA THR A 574 -31.77 20.01 -6.52
C THR A 574 -32.54 19.12 -7.48
N ILE A 575 -33.71 19.58 -7.92
CA ILE A 575 -34.52 18.95 -8.95
C ILE A 575 -34.37 19.76 -10.23
N ASP A 576 -33.87 19.12 -11.28
CA ASP A 576 -33.65 19.74 -12.58
C ASP A 576 -34.49 19.04 -13.65
N ASN A 577 -35.19 19.84 -14.46
CA ASN A 577 -35.86 19.37 -15.67
C ASN A 577 -35.73 20.42 -16.79
N ILE A 578 -36.38 20.15 -17.93
CA ILE A 578 -36.31 21.03 -19.10
C ILE A 578 -36.95 22.42 -18.86
N PHE A 579 -37.83 22.55 -17.88
CA PHE A 579 -38.58 23.78 -17.63
C PHE A 579 -37.96 24.64 -16.54
N ARG A 580 -37.42 24.01 -15.48
CA ARG A 580 -36.93 24.70 -14.30
C ARG A 580 -35.91 23.88 -13.51
N THR A 581 -35.16 24.60 -12.70
CA THR A 581 -34.32 24.05 -11.65
C THR A 581 -34.87 24.50 -10.29
N ILE A 582 -35.07 23.55 -9.39
CA ILE A 582 -35.62 23.78 -8.05
C ILE A 582 -34.61 23.31 -7.02
N GLU A 583 -34.15 24.22 -6.18
CA GLU A 583 -33.23 23.92 -5.08
C GLU A 583 -34.02 23.94 -3.77
N PHE A 584 -34.01 22.84 -3.04
CA PHE A 584 -34.53 22.72 -1.69
C PHE A 584 -33.38 22.58 -0.70
N ILE A 585 -33.26 23.54 0.20
CA ILE A 585 -32.39 23.43 1.38
C ILE A 585 -33.29 23.02 2.54
N ILE A 586 -32.96 21.91 3.18
CA ILE A 586 -33.76 21.28 4.24
C ILE A 586 -32.90 21.29 5.51
N ALA A 587 -33.38 21.98 6.55
CA ALA A 587 -32.81 21.88 7.89
C ALA A 587 -33.45 20.69 8.60
N LEU A 588 -32.68 19.62 8.76
CA LEU A 588 -33.04 18.42 9.48
C LEU A 588 -33.16 18.71 10.98
N PRO A 589 -33.89 17.88 11.75
CA PRO A 589 -34.04 18.03 13.19
C PRO A 589 -32.74 17.95 13.98
N ASP A 590 -31.73 17.24 13.47
CA ASP A 590 -30.47 16.94 14.15
C ASP A 590 -29.41 16.47 13.13
N CYS A 591 -28.15 16.43 13.54
CA CYS A 591 -26.97 16.01 12.79
C CYS A 591 -26.81 14.48 12.69
N SER A 592 -27.32 13.72 13.66
CA SER A 592 -26.94 12.30 13.88
C SER A 592 -27.79 11.24 13.15
N ARG A 593 -28.76 11.65 12.33
CA ARG A 593 -29.76 10.73 11.73
C ARG A 593 -29.42 10.35 10.31
N TYR A 594 -29.90 9.18 9.87
CA TYR A 594 -29.91 8.87 8.43
C TYR A 594 -30.95 9.75 7.71
N SER A 595 -30.68 10.01 6.43
CA SER A 595 -31.61 10.67 5.53
C SER A 595 -31.76 9.86 4.26
N TYR A 596 -32.97 9.40 4.00
CA TYR A 596 -33.32 8.67 2.79
C TYR A 596 -34.27 9.49 1.92
N ILE A 597 -34.15 9.35 0.61
CA ILE A 597 -35.15 9.81 -0.36
C ILE A 597 -35.83 8.60 -1.00
N ALA A 598 -37.16 8.53 -0.93
CA ALA A 598 -37.95 7.60 -1.73
C ALA A 598 -38.74 8.36 -2.81
N LEU A 599 -38.85 7.75 -3.98
CA LEU A 599 -39.69 8.21 -5.08
C LEU A 599 -41.14 7.77 -4.85
N SER A 600 -42.08 8.69 -5.03
CA SER A 600 -43.52 8.49 -4.87
C SER A 600 -44.28 9.42 -5.80
N GLY A 601 -45.60 9.44 -5.73
CA GLY A 601 -46.44 10.36 -6.50
C GLY A 601 -47.93 10.11 -6.32
N GLU A 602 -48.73 10.91 -7.02
CA GLU A 602 -50.16 10.65 -7.22
C GLU A 602 -50.40 10.55 -8.73
N HIS A 603 -51.24 9.62 -9.17
CA HIS A 603 -51.74 9.51 -10.54
C HIS A 603 -50.67 9.65 -11.65
N CYS A 604 -49.47 9.12 -11.42
CA CYS A 604 -48.34 9.17 -12.34
C CYS A 604 -47.58 7.84 -12.33
N SER A 605 -46.83 7.57 -13.39
CA SER A 605 -45.81 6.52 -13.41
C SER A 605 -44.40 7.09 -13.38
N ILE A 606 -43.49 6.34 -12.78
CA ILE A 606 -42.05 6.62 -12.75
C ILE A 606 -41.32 5.43 -13.36
N GLU A 607 -40.48 5.69 -14.36
CA GLU A 607 -39.77 4.70 -15.17
C GLU A 607 -38.30 5.08 -15.34
N ASN A 608 -37.45 4.11 -15.68
CA ASN A 608 -36.02 4.31 -16.00
C ASN A 608 -35.26 5.05 -14.90
N VAL A 609 -35.41 4.61 -13.64
CA VAL A 609 -34.74 5.22 -12.49
C VAL A 609 -33.28 4.78 -12.49
N ALA A 610 -32.35 5.67 -12.81
CA ALA A 610 -30.91 5.43 -12.67
C ALA A 610 -30.35 6.27 -11.53
N ILE A 611 -29.46 5.69 -10.74
CA ILE A 611 -28.85 6.34 -9.57
C ILE A 611 -27.34 6.15 -9.64
N SER A 612 -26.59 7.23 -9.48
CA SER A 612 -25.13 7.21 -9.40
C SER A 612 -24.65 8.09 -8.25
N ARG A 613 -23.53 7.70 -7.64
CA ARG A 613 -22.84 8.45 -6.60
C ARG A 613 -21.52 8.97 -7.13
N THR A 614 -21.13 10.18 -6.75
CA THR A 614 -19.76 10.66 -6.98
C THR A 614 -18.86 10.33 -5.80
N ASP A 615 -17.61 9.93 -6.06
CA ASP A 615 -16.62 9.66 -5.00
C ASP A 615 -16.04 10.95 -4.36
N GLU A 616 -16.37 12.12 -4.90
CA GLU A 616 -15.90 13.41 -4.38
C GLU A 616 -16.78 13.94 -3.22
N LEU A 617 -16.12 14.36 -2.15
CA LEU A 617 -16.74 14.99 -0.99
C LEU A 617 -17.16 16.43 -1.31
N VAL A 618 -18.41 16.77 -1.01
CA VAL A 618 -18.91 18.14 -1.18
C VAL A 618 -18.48 19.01 0.01
N ASP A 619 -17.95 20.20 -0.28
CA ASP A 619 -17.47 21.16 0.72
C ASP A 619 -18.57 21.69 1.65
N GLU A 620 -18.23 22.00 2.90
CA GLU A 620 -19.18 22.41 3.95
C GLU A 620 -19.83 23.77 3.64
N ALA A 621 -19.13 24.65 2.93
CA ALA A 621 -19.67 25.95 2.51
C ALA A 621 -20.71 25.86 1.38
N SER A 622 -20.91 24.67 0.78
CA SER A 622 -21.78 24.53 -0.39
C SER A 622 -23.27 24.55 -0.07
N ILE A 623 -23.67 24.22 1.18
CA ILE A 623 -25.07 24.21 1.61
C ILE A 623 -25.30 25.44 2.52
N PRO A 624 -26.06 26.45 2.05
CA PRO A 624 -26.37 27.61 2.89
C PRO A 624 -27.15 27.19 4.14
N ARG A 625 -26.73 27.64 5.32
CA ARG A 625 -27.43 27.37 6.57
C ARG A 625 -28.71 28.19 6.65
N ILE A 626 -29.86 27.55 6.91
CA ILE A 626 -31.17 28.22 6.93
C ILE A 626 -31.84 28.23 8.30
N ALA A 627 -31.35 27.43 9.24
CA ALA A 627 -31.78 27.36 10.64
C ALA A 627 -30.58 27.45 11.59
N GLU A 628 -30.82 27.93 12.82
CA GLU A 628 -29.80 27.97 13.88
C GLU A 628 -29.29 26.55 14.22
N GLU A 629 -28.13 26.46 14.83
CA GLU A 629 -27.59 25.17 15.27
C GLU A 629 -28.43 24.57 16.40
N VAL A 630 -28.71 23.26 16.32
CA VAL A 630 -29.43 22.57 17.40
C VAL A 630 -28.47 22.36 18.55
N SER A 631 -28.71 23.06 19.66
CA SER A 631 -27.94 22.93 20.88
C SER A 631 -28.84 22.60 22.06
N TYR A 632 -28.54 21.50 22.72
CA TYR A 632 -29.16 21.06 23.97
C TYR A 632 -28.31 21.44 25.19
N ILE A 633 -27.24 22.20 24.97
CA ILE A 633 -26.28 22.62 26.01
C ILE A 633 -26.42 24.09 26.40
N ASN A 634 -27.44 24.79 25.89
CA ASN A 634 -27.75 26.19 26.18
C ASN A 634 -28.38 26.37 27.58
N VAL A 635 -27.71 25.85 28.60
CA VAL A 635 -28.06 25.93 30.03
C VAL A 635 -26.85 26.46 30.80
N PRO A 636 -26.99 26.90 32.07
CA PRO A 636 -25.86 27.38 32.84
C PRO A 636 -24.69 26.37 32.88
N GLU A 637 -23.50 26.86 32.58
CA GLU A 637 -22.26 26.08 32.65
C GLU A 637 -21.85 25.83 34.10
N GLY A 638 -21.09 24.76 34.32
CA GLY A 638 -20.48 24.46 35.61
C GLY A 638 -19.08 25.05 35.72
N ASP A 639 -18.13 24.25 36.21
CA ASP A 639 -16.72 24.63 36.30
C ASP A 639 -16.01 24.57 34.93
N ILE A 640 -16.52 23.74 34.01
CA ILE A 640 -16.08 23.67 32.62
C ILE A 640 -17.28 23.81 31.65
N PRO A 641 -17.05 24.21 30.39
CA PRO A 641 -18.11 24.39 29.40
C PRO A 641 -18.90 23.10 29.15
N ASN A 642 -20.19 23.27 28.87
CA ASN A 642 -21.06 22.17 28.45
C ASN A 642 -20.60 21.63 27.08
N VAL A 643 -20.87 20.35 26.81
CA VAL A 643 -20.45 19.70 25.56
C VAL A 643 -21.60 18.91 24.95
N GLN A 644 -21.84 19.11 23.65
CA GLN A 644 -22.76 18.31 22.85
C GLN A 644 -21.97 17.42 21.90
N ILE A 645 -22.30 16.14 21.90
CA ILE A 645 -21.67 15.11 21.10
C ILE A 645 -22.72 14.56 20.14
N ASP A 646 -22.60 14.93 18.87
CA ASP A 646 -23.58 14.61 17.82
C ASP A 646 -23.37 13.21 17.21
N GLY A 647 -22.21 12.60 17.41
CA GLY A 647 -21.90 11.22 17.00
C GLY A 647 -20.72 10.67 17.77
N TRP A 648 -20.25 9.47 17.43
CA TRP A 648 -19.17 8.79 18.16
C TRP A 648 -17.95 9.69 18.39
N ARG A 649 -17.77 10.12 19.64
CA ARG A 649 -16.66 10.97 20.11
C ARG A 649 -16.42 12.20 19.24
N SER A 650 -17.48 12.76 18.62
CA SER A 650 -17.38 13.90 17.71
C SER A 650 -16.93 15.19 18.41
N SER A 651 -17.15 15.26 19.72
CA SER A 651 -16.83 16.39 20.59
C SER A 651 -16.32 15.85 21.93
N ILE A 652 -15.60 16.70 22.67
CA ILE A 652 -15.05 16.34 23.98
C ILE A 652 -15.01 17.55 24.91
N SER A 653 -15.14 17.29 26.21
CA SER A 653 -14.98 18.32 27.25
C SER A 653 -13.54 18.86 27.29
N MET A 654 -13.36 19.99 27.97
CA MET A 654 -12.01 20.43 28.38
C MET A 654 -11.31 19.33 29.21
N PRO A 655 -9.97 19.22 29.12
CA PRO A 655 -9.20 18.26 29.90
C PRO A 655 -9.30 18.55 31.41
N ILE A 656 -9.57 17.52 32.19
CA ILE A 656 -9.68 17.58 33.65
C ILE A 656 -8.43 16.92 34.25
N PRO A 657 -7.46 17.67 34.82
CA PRO A 657 -6.23 17.10 35.34
C PRO A 657 -6.48 16.19 36.55
N ILE A 658 -6.05 14.93 36.50
CA ILE A 658 -6.20 13.94 37.57
C ILE A 658 -5.05 14.05 38.57
N LYS A 659 -5.39 14.35 39.84
CA LYS A 659 -4.47 14.30 40.98
C LYS A 659 -4.62 12.98 41.75
N ASP A 660 -5.16 13.01 42.97
CA ASP A 660 -5.34 11.83 43.82
C ASP A 660 -6.80 11.34 43.83
N HIS A 661 -7.75 12.26 44.05
CA HIS A 661 -9.18 11.99 44.04
C HIS A 661 -9.90 13.16 43.36
N ILE A 662 -10.83 12.85 42.47
CA ILE A 662 -11.67 13.84 41.78
C ILE A 662 -13.11 13.36 41.79
N HIS A 663 -14.02 14.28 42.05
CA HIS A 663 -15.45 14.04 41.94
C HIS A 663 -16.04 14.97 40.87
N ILE A 664 -16.73 14.39 39.89
CA ILE A 664 -17.37 15.12 38.81
C ILE A 664 -18.88 14.89 38.88
N ASP A 665 -19.64 15.95 39.08
CA ASP A 665 -21.10 15.93 38.97
C ASP A 665 -21.50 16.57 37.65
N MET A 666 -22.37 15.93 36.88
CA MET A 666 -22.86 16.46 35.61
C MET A 666 -24.30 16.02 35.34
N ASN A 667 -24.98 16.74 34.46
CA ASN A 667 -26.24 16.31 33.89
C ASN A 667 -25.99 15.72 32.50
N ALA A 668 -26.41 14.49 32.27
CA ALA A 668 -26.33 13.82 30.99
C ALA A 668 -27.72 13.67 30.38
N MET A 669 -27.85 13.98 29.10
CA MET A 669 -29.08 13.75 28.33
C MET A 669 -28.73 13.12 26.99
N SER A 670 -29.32 11.97 26.66
CA SER A 670 -29.23 11.46 25.29
C SER A 670 -30.01 12.39 24.36
N LEU A 671 -29.47 12.71 23.19
CA LEU A 671 -30.14 13.59 22.22
C LEU A 671 -31.53 13.02 21.88
N PRO A 672 -32.55 13.82 21.55
CA PRO A 672 -33.89 13.29 21.26
C PRO A 672 -33.92 12.23 20.16
N THR A 673 -32.94 12.31 19.26
CA THR A 673 -32.66 11.41 18.14
C THR A 673 -32.05 10.08 18.55
N SER A 674 -31.50 10.00 19.76
CA SER A 674 -30.92 8.77 20.27
C SER A 674 -31.96 7.66 20.32
N ARG A 675 -31.59 6.46 19.87
CA ARG A 675 -32.52 5.34 19.76
C ARG A 675 -32.04 4.12 20.49
N LEU A 676 -30.88 4.18 21.12
CA LEU A 676 -30.15 3.03 21.59
C LEU A 676 -29.61 3.33 22.98
N ILE A 677 -29.38 2.28 23.77
CA ILE A 677 -28.94 2.40 25.17
C ILE A 677 -27.53 2.99 25.23
N TRP A 678 -26.71 2.70 24.23
CA TRP A 678 -25.32 3.11 24.18
C TRP A 678 -25.08 4.55 23.72
N HIS A 679 -26.14 5.28 23.35
CA HIS A 679 -26.08 6.73 23.12
C HIS A 679 -26.03 7.46 24.46
N CYS A 680 -24.87 7.42 25.08
CA CYS A 680 -24.62 7.90 26.43
C CYS A 680 -23.24 8.58 26.51
N PRO A 681 -22.96 9.32 27.60
CA PRO A 681 -21.62 9.84 27.86
C PRO A 681 -20.60 8.72 28.06
N PHE A 682 -19.34 9.01 27.74
CA PHE A 682 -18.17 8.20 28.01
C PHE A 682 -17.15 9.01 28.80
N ILE A 683 -16.38 8.34 29.66
CA ILE A 683 -15.24 8.92 30.38
C ILE A 683 -13.96 8.34 29.80
N SER A 684 -13.13 9.21 29.24
CA SER A 684 -11.80 8.86 28.75
C SER A 684 -10.75 9.24 29.78
N ILE A 685 -9.84 8.30 30.07
CA ILE A 685 -8.66 8.50 30.92
C ILE A 685 -7.43 8.41 30.02
N TYR A 686 -6.65 9.48 29.93
CA TYR A 686 -5.55 9.57 28.97
C TYR A 686 -4.38 10.44 29.46
N THR A 687 -3.26 10.36 28.74
CA THR A 687 -2.10 11.25 28.89
C THR A 687 -1.82 11.98 27.57
N SER A 688 -1.34 13.21 27.70
CA SER A 688 -0.80 14.06 26.63
C SER A 688 0.09 15.15 27.27
N GLU A 689 1.06 15.68 26.53
CA GLU A 689 1.94 16.75 26.98
C GLU A 689 1.20 18.06 27.24
N ASP A 690 0.26 18.44 26.38
CA ASP A 690 -0.50 19.70 26.47
C ASP A 690 -1.96 19.50 26.92
N GLY A 691 -2.38 18.25 27.12
CA GLY A 691 -3.75 17.88 27.46
C GLY A 691 -4.69 17.88 26.26
N SER A 692 -4.14 17.91 25.04
CA SER A 692 -4.91 17.71 23.82
C SER A 692 -5.37 16.26 23.70
N PHE A 693 -6.48 16.09 22.98
CA PHE A 693 -7.09 14.79 22.75
C PHE A 693 -6.83 14.33 21.33
N GLY A 694 -6.24 13.14 21.14
CA GLY A 694 -5.96 12.56 19.83
C GLY A 694 -4.75 13.11 19.07
N GLY A 695 -3.81 13.79 19.74
CA GLY A 695 -2.51 14.20 19.17
C GLY A 695 -1.50 13.05 19.00
N GLU A 696 -0.31 13.32 18.45
CA GLU A 696 0.74 12.28 18.26
C GLU A 696 1.25 11.67 19.58
N ASP A 697 1.16 12.43 20.68
CA ASP A 697 1.57 12.08 22.04
C ASP A 697 0.42 11.54 22.91
N PHE A 698 -0.77 11.40 22.33
CA PHE A 698 -1.96 10.93 23.02
C PHE A 698 -1.88 9.42 23.31
N THR A 699 -2.19 9.02 24.54
CA THR A 699 -2.39 7.62 24.91
C THR A 699 -3.63 7.51 25.81
N GLU A 700 -4.63 6.73 25.37
CA GLU A 700 -5.87 6.47 26.12
C GLU A 700 -5.75 5.18 26.95
N PHE A 701 -5.78 5.29 28.27
CA PHE A 701 -5.66 4.15 29.19
C PHE A 701 -6.98 3.46 29.51
N ALA A 702 -8.08 4.21 29.47
CA ALA A 702 -9.41 3.63 29.61
C ALA A 702 -10.47 4.48 28.92
N LEU A 703 -11.45 3.82 28.31
CA LEU A 703 -12.70 4.41 27.86
C LEU A 703 -13.86 3.73 28.59
N ILE A 704 -14.45 4.42 29.57
CA ILE A 704 -15.55 3.93 30.39
C ILE A 704 -16.85 4.44 29.79
N ARG A 705 -17.71 3.53 29.32
CA ARG A 705 -19.03 3.89 28.82
C ARG A 705 -20.07 3.70 29.92
N LEU A 706 -20.98 4.66 30.06
CA LEU A 706 -21.99 4.66 31.13
C LEU A 706 -23.05 3.56 30.95
N ASP A 707 -23.22 3.06 29.73
CA ASP A 707 -24.02 1.86 29.44
C ASP A 707 -23.42 0.56 30.00
N GLY A 708 -22.21 0.61 30.56
CA GLY A 708 -21.51 -0.55 31.11
C GLY A 708 -20.77 -1.40 30.07
N GLU A 709 -20.68 -0.96 28.81
CA GLU A 709 -19.85 -1.63 27.82
C GLU A 709 -18.35 -1.39 28.09
N SER A 710 -17.55 -2.45 27.97
CA SER A 710 -16.12 -2.42 28.26
C SER A 710 -15.26 -2.43 27.00
N TRP A 711 -14.45 -1.38 26.88
CA TRP A 711 -13.51 -1.16 25.79
C TRP A 711 -12.08 -1.13 26.35
N GLU A 712 -11.21 -1.96 25.79
CA GLU A 712 -9.77 -1.88 26.05
C GLU A 712 -9.21 -0.80 25.14
N SER A 713 -8.44 0.13 25.69
CA SER A 713 -7.96 1.31 24.95
C SER A 713 -6.45 1.31 24.70
N ASP A 714 -5.66 0.55 25.47
CA ASP A 714 -4.21 0.43 25.25
C ASP A 714 -3.67 -0.91 25.80
N ASP A 715 -2.76 -1.56 25.07
CA ASP A 715 -2.16 -2.85 25.43
C ASP A 715 -1.29 -2.79 26.71
N ARG A 716 -0.84 -1.59 27.12
CA ARG A 716 -0.05 -1.35 28.33
C ARG A 716 -0.95 -1.12 29.57
N CYS A 717 -2.25 -1.27 29.43
CA CYS A 717 -3.22 -1.07 30.50
C CYS A 717 -4.20 -2.25 30.61
N SER A 718 -4.34 -2.82 31.81
CA SER A 718 -5.38 -3.80 32.08
C SER A 718 -6.61 -3.11 32.66
N ASN A 719 -7.75 -3.19 31.95
CA ASN A 719 -9.02 -2.63 32.39
C ASN A 719 -9.95 -3.73 32.92
N LYS A 720 -10.44 -3.57 34.15
CA LYS A 720 -11.45 -4.45 34.76
C LYS A 720 -12.71 -3.65 35.05
N LEU A 721 -13.72 -3.83 34.20
CA LEU A 721 -15.02 -3.18 34.32
C LEU A 721 -16.03 -4.09 35.03
N MET A 722 -16.74 -3.55 36.01
CA MET A 722 -17.82 -4.18 36.75
C MET A 722 -19.06 -3.29 36.65
N VAL A 723 -20.19 -3.88 36.26
CA VAL A 723 -21.49 -3.19 36.23
C VAL A 723 -22.35 -3.76 37.35
N ARG A 724 -22.96 -2.89 38.14
CA ARG A 724 -23.89 -3.27 39.21
C ARG A 724 -25.20 -2.51 39.06
N GLU A 725 -26.29 -3.26 39.04
CA GLU A 725 -27.65 -2.72 39.11
C GLU A 725 -27.97 -2.38 40.58
N THR A 726 -28.40 -1.15 40.85
CA THR A 726 -28.88 -0.73 42.17
C THR A 726 -30.38 -1.00 42.32
N GLU A 727 -30.93 -0.78 43.51
CA GLU A 727 -32.38 -0.92 43.75
C GLU A 727 -33.24 0.05 42.93
N GLU A 728 -32.64 1.10 42.38
CA GLU A 728 -33.31 2.11 41.54
C GLU A 728 -33.38 1.69 40.06
N PHE A 729 -32.65 0.65 39.66
CA PHE A 729 -32.66 0.13 38.30
C PHE A 729 -33.85 -0.81 38.09
N GLU A 730 -34.75 -0.41 37.20
CA GLU A 730 -35.92 -1.21 36.85
C GLU A 730 -35.64 -2.09 35.61
N ASN A 731 -35.28 -1.46 34.50
CA ASN A 731 -34.85 -2.10 33.26
C ASN A 731 -34.28 -1.06 32.28
N TRP A 732 -33.61 -1.53 31.24
CA TRP A 732 -32.96 -0.70 30.22
C TRP A 732 -33.90 0.22 29.43
N ASN A 733 -35.16 -0.15 29.19
CA ASN A 733 -36.10 0.72 28.48
C ASN A 733 -36.47 1.94 29.32
N ILE A 734 -36.65 1.75 30.64
CA ILE A 734 -36.91 2.83 31.58
C ILE A 734 -35.66 3.70 31.77
N TRP A 735 -34.48 3.08 31.92
CA TRP A 735 -33.20 3.79 31.99
C TRP A 735 -32.98 4.69 30.76
N LYS A 736 -33.24 4.18 29.55
CA LYS A 736 -33.14 4.95 28.30
C LYS A 736 -34.12 6.13 28.26
N LYS A 737 -35.35 5.93 28.75
CA LYS A 737 -36.35 7.00 28.83
C LYS A 737 -35.93 8.08 29.84
N ARG A 738 -35.32 7.70 30.96
CA ARG A 738 -34.75 8.64 31.94
C ARG A 738 -33.56 9.39 31.33
N ASN A 739 -32.61 8.70 30.70
CA ASN A 739 -31.49 9.34 30.00
C ASN A 739 -31.93 10.34 28.93
N LYS A 740 -32.97 10.05 28.15
CA LYS A 740 -33.56 11.04 27.22
C LYS A 740 -34.18 12.26 27.90
N ALA A 741 -34.67 12.12 29.13
CA ALA A 741 -35.24 13.22 29.89
C ALA A 741 -34.16 14.08 30.59
N GLY A 742 -32.93 13.57 30.68
CA GLY A 742 -31.84 14.13 31.46
C GLY A 742 -31.73 13.46 32.83
N VAL A 743 -30.52 13.00 33.16
CA VAL A 743 -30.19 12.35 34.43
C VAL A 743 -28.96 12.99 35.05
N GLU A 744 -28.93 13.05 36.38
CA GLU A 744 -27.73 13.42 37.11
C GLU A 744 -26.77 12.23 37.11
N VAL A 745 -25.51 12.51 36.78
CA VAL A 745 -24.43 11.53 36.73
C VAL A 745 -23.34 12.01 37.66
N SER A 746 -22.87 11.11 38.50
CA SER A 746 -21.72 11.35 39.37
C SER A 746 -20.58 10.41 39.00
N VAL A 747 -19.37 10.95 38.86
CA VAL A 747 -18.15 10.23 38.49
C VAL A 747 -17.10 10.45 39.56
N GLN A 748 -16.61 9.37 40.15
CA GLN A 748 -15.52 9.36 41.11
C GLN A 748 -14.28 8.77 40.46
N ILE A 749 -13.17 9.50 40.50
CA ILE A 749 -11.88 9.07 39.96
C ILE A 749 -10.88 9.04 41.10
N GLU A 750 -10.28 7.87 41.35
CA GLU A 750 -9.27 7.66 42.38
C GLU A 750 -7.97 7.14 41.76
N LYS A 751 -6.85 7.79 42.07
CA LYS A 751 -5.52 7.35 41.67
C LYS A 751 -4.79 6.78 42.88
N ALA A 752 -4.40 5.51 42.80
CA ALA A 752 -3.65 4.82 43.85
C ALA A 752 -2.46 4.05 43.24
N GLY A 753 -1.25 4.61 43.38
CA GLY A 753 -0.06 4.02 42.78
C GLY A 753 -0.14 4.03 41.25
N ASN A 754 -0.17 2.83 40.65
CA ASN A 754 -0.33 2.63 39.20
C ASN A 754 -1.76 2.23 38.80
N GLU A 755 -2.71 2.29 39.74
CA GLU A 755 -4.11 1.98 39.48
C GLU A 755 -4.95 3.25 39.45
N ILE A 756 -5.88 3.31 38.50
CA ILE A 756 -6.91 4.35 38.39
C ILE A 756 -8.26 3.66 38.50
N THR A 757 -9.04 4.03 39.50
CA THR A 757 -10.41 3.55 39.67
C THR A 757 -11.37 4.65 39.25
N VAL A 758 -12.24 4.36 38.28
CA VAL A 758 -13.34 5.24 37.87
C VAL A 758 -14.65 4.56 38.27
N THR A 759 -15.48 5.24 39.05
CA THR A 759 -16.81 4.76 39.43
C THR A 759 -17.85 5.79 38.97
N THR A 760 -18.76 5.38 38.09
CA THR A 760 -19.87 6.21 37.61
C THR A 760 -21.17 5.73 38.24
N TYR A 761 -22.04 6.68 38.54
CA TYR A 761 -23.39 6.45 39.05
C TYR A 761 -24.39 7.18 38.16
N ASP A 762 -25.26 6.45 37.48
CA ASP A 762 -26.26 7.04 36.59
C ASP A 762 -27.58 6.24 36.57
N ALA A 763 -28.67 6.89 36.96
CA ALA A 763 -30.05 6.37 36.83
C ALA A 763 -30.27 4.91 37.30
N GLY A 764 -29.55 4.48 38.34
CA GLY A 764 -29.65 3.13 38.93
C GLY A 764 -28.54 2.16 38.51
N ILE A 765 -27.60 2.57 37.66
CA ILE A 765 -26.43 1.77 37.27
C ILE A 765 -25.17 2.33 37.96
N GLU A 766 -24.36 1.43 38.51
CA GLU A 766 -23.00 1.72 38.97
C GLU A 766 -22.01 1.01 38.03
N VAL A 767 -21.19 1.78 37.31
CA VAL A 767 -20.09 1.23 36.50
C VAL A 767 -18.77 1.54 37.19
N ARG A 768 -18.04 0.49 37.57
CA ARG A 768 -16.74 0.60 38.20
C ARG A 768 -15.67 0.00 37.30
N ASN A 769 -14.74 0.82 36.83
CA ASN A 769 -13.58 0.38 36.07
C ASN A 769 -12.30 0.56 36.89
N VAL A 770 -11.48 -0.48 36.95
CA VAL A 770 -10.13 -0.44 37.53
C VAL A 770 -9.12 -0.62 36.41
N SER A 771 -8.35 0.44 36.15
CA SER A 771 -7.29 0.49 35.14
C SER A 771 -5.94 0.33 35.81
N SER A 772 -5.22 -0.74 35.49
CA SER A 772 -3.86 -1.01 35.97
C SER A 772 -2.84 -0.72 34.88
N ILE A 773 -2.00 0.30 35.08
CA ILE A 773 -1.00 0.72 34.09
C ILE A 773 0.31 -0.04 34.29
N GLU A 774 0.81 -0.66 33.22
CA GLU A 774 2.12 -1.30 33.21
C GLU A 774 3.25 -0.25 33.11
N GLY A 775 4.22 -0.31 34.03
CA GLY A 775 5.37 0.61 34.05
C GLY A 775 5.19 1.79 35.01
N THR A 776 5.76 2.96 34.66
CA THR A 776 5.68 4.16 35.51
C THR A 776 4.46 4.99 35.10
N MET A 777 3.61 5.34 36.06
CA MET A 777 2.49 6.26 35.85
C MET A 777 2.97 7.59 35.25
N PRO A 778 2.33 8.11 34.18
CA PRO A 778 2.71 9.39 33.60
C PRO A 778 2.51 10.55 34.57
N ASP A 779 3.37 11.57 34.46
CA ASP A 779 3.35 12.77 35.31
C ASP A 779 2.10 13.63 35.09
N LYS A 780 1.57 13.61 33.86
CA LYS A 780 0.35 14.31 33.47
C LYS A 780 -0.72 13.29 33.11
N LEU A 781 -1.86 13.36 33.79
CA LEU A 781 -2.98 12.47 33.58
C LEU A 781 -4.25 13.31 33.52
N PHE A 782 -5.13 13.01 32.58
CA PHE A 782 -6.35 13.77 32.36
C PHE A 782 -7.56 12.84 32.24
N ALA A 783 -8.69 13.32 32.74
CA ALA A 783 -10.02 12.82 32.38
C ALA A 783 -10.64 13.76 31.35
N ALA A 784 -11.42 13.21 30.43
CA ALA A 784 -12.32 14.00 29.61
C ALA A 784 -13.63 13.26 29.38
N ILE A 785 -14.70 14.03 29.21
CA ILE A 785 -16.04 13.51 28.98
C ILE A 785 -16.35 13.65 27.50
N THR A 786 -16.68 12.54 26.87
CA THR A 786 -17.11 12.43 25.48
C THR A 786 -18.36 11.54 25.43
N GLY A 787 -18.70 10.93 24.30
CA GLY A 787 -19.90 10.11 24.22
C GLY A 787 -20.31 9.74 22.80
N ASP A 788 -21.58 9.37 22.67
CA ASP A 788 -22.26 9.23 21.38
C ASP A 788 -23.71 9.73 21.52
N GLN A 789 -24.13 10.62 20.62
CA GLN A 789 -25.45 11.26 20.60
C GLN A 789 -25.97 11.69 21.98
N CYS A 790 -25.18 12.48 22.72
CA CYS A 790 -25.56 12.99 24.04
C CYS A 790 -25.11 14.44 24.27
N ALA A 791 -25.81 15.10 25.19
CA ALA A 791 -25.50 16.43 25.69
C ALA A 791 -25.14 16.33 27.17
N ILE A 792 -24.00 16.89 27.54
CA ILE A 792 -23.50 16.91 28.91
C ILE A 792 -23.45 18.37 29.37
N THR A 793 -24.11 18.64 30.49
CA THR A 793 -24.32 19.99 30.98
C THR A 793 -24.03 20.11 32.46
N ASN A 794 -23.75 21.34 32.92
CA ASN A 794 -23.52 21.67 34.33
C ASN A 794 -22.41 20.78 34.95
N ILE A 795 -21.29 20.63 34.23
CA ILE A 795 -20.15 19.81 34.66
C ILE A 795 -19.42 20.52 35.81
N ARG A 796 -19.43 19.93 36.99
CA ARG A 796 -18.81 20.47 38.21
C ARG A 796 -17.74 19.54 38.72
N ILE A 797 -16.59 20.10 39.08
CA ILE A 797 -15.40 19.35 39.52
C ILE A 797 -15.14 19.71 40.99
N ARG A 798 -15.12 18.72 41.87
CA ARG A 798 -14.92 18.88 43.32
C ARG A 798 -13.70 18.14 43.84
#